data_AF-A0A2H3KW16-F1
#
_entry.id   AF-A0A2H3KW16-F1
#
_cell.length_a   1.000
_cell.length_b   1.000
_cell.length_c   1.000
_cell.angle_alpha   90.00
_cell.angle_beta   90.00
_cell.angle_gamma   90.00
#
_symmetry.space_group_name_H-M   'P 1'
#
loop_
_entity.id
_entity.type
_entity.pdbx_description
1 polymer ?
#
loop_
_entity_poly.entity_id
_entity_poly.type
_entity_poly.pdbx_seq_one_letter_code
_entity_poly.pdbx_strand_id
1 'polypeptide(L)'
;MKAFFRWIGLFFILGSLFPLSIGHTQTSPVLTITHVDTSAYPQVKLLISAPNGALPDPASLQITEDRKAIAAEEIEANAERTGVAVAVVIDTSRSMRGRGMPESADRLEDAREQAIALAKALDFDTDLISIFAFHRDVVPIMPLSRVDGGAVENSIKTSDVLGEMPIQPTGNRRPTDEELRNDERAFSAFSQTISRAIDELNNPQTSDAYIRENLPLMQKVIIVFADSCDDTLDARGSKTCSIPLDVQTKLQDVVRSGNLSIFSVGLGSPVENQALPKPPQRAEPGFLYAARFELLQLYAQQIPHSRFFQFYTADPAASATVREEFKTQMIDPIISRGNQIAVSYASQVGSAGQQRQIVVSDGTLQVASTFEEPRIPPLVAVIAEESNDRLIIRPEIIYSQSPLARVDYYVNNNSVPLPGDPPTFALDWSGIEPGLQQIAVEATDQRGERSLRSAAIELDIPVAPAPERPFVVLPPDEEPTFLNQLNRFILNNVISLITLLLVIILAIVVLVNPRGRAAASQMTSRVTGVIQRMTRPISATSAVSAANADFVLVVQQGGITGTEYPLANLNTYVGADPSLVDIVLDDPHVSGRHASINREENDLYVTDLGSTNGTYINRNPLTPNARVQLHAKDQLTIGGITLECIWRGGVPTSMTPNSVEPSSTVVHANGNS
;
A
#
# COMPACT_ATOMS: atom_id res chain seq x y z
N MET A 1 -50.41 51.99 -33.43
CA MET A 1 -49.41 52.38 -32.41
C MET A 1 -49.93 52.45 -30.95
N LYS A 2 -51.05 51.79 -30.60
CA LYS A 2 -51.54 51.66 -29.19
C LYS A 2 -51.79 50.21 -28.72
N ALA A 3 -51.51 49.21 -29.57
CA ALA A 3 -51.66 47.78 -29.23
C ALA A 3 -50.33 47.09 -28.87
N PHE A 4 -49.18 47.68 -29.21
CA PHE A 4 -47.85 47.07 -29.00
C PHE A 4 -47.30 47.28 -27.57
N PHE A 5 -47.87 48.23 -26.81
CA PHE A 5 -47.42 48.56 -25.45
C PHE A 5 -48.14 47.77 -24.33
N ARG A 6 -49.14 46.94 -24.64
CA ARG A 6 -49.85 46.13 -23.61
C ARG A 6 -49.16 44.79 -23.30
N TRP A 7 -48.16 44.38 -24.07
CA TRP A 7 -47.43 43.13 -23.83
C TRP A 7 -46.13 43.28 -23.02
N ILE A 8 -45.62 44.51 -22.84
CA ILE A 8 -44.39 44.76 -22.06
C ILE A 8 -44.69 44.87 -20.55
N GLY A 9 -45.92 45.21 -20.17
CA GLY A 9 -46.32 45.37 -18.76
C GLY A 9 -46.67 44.07 -18.01
N LEU A 10 -46.95 42.96 -18.70
CA LEU A 10 -47.30 41.69 -18.05
C LEU A 10 -46.06 40.80 -17.77
N PHE A 11 -44.92 41.11 -18.39
CA PHE A 11 -43.66 40.37 -18.16
C PHE A 11 -42.86 40.91 -16.97
N PHE A 12 -43.21 42.08 -16.42
CA PHE A 12 -42.49 42.72 -15.31
C PHE A 12 -43.13 42.50 -13.92
N ILE A 13 -44.20 41.71 -13.80
CA ILE A 13 -44.85 41.38 -12.51
C ILE A 13 -44.86 39.86 -12.21
N LEU A 14 -44.14 39.05 -13.00
CA LEU A 14 -43.83 37.64 -12.67
C LEU A 14 -42.34 37.40 -12.37
N GLY A 15 -41.56 38.48 -12.21
CA GLY A 15 -40.10 38.43 -12.01
C GLY A 15 -39.63 38.56 -10.56
N SER A 16 -40.52 38.49 -9.56
CA SER A 16 -40.17 38.72 -8.16
C SER A 16 -40.93 37.76 -7.24
N LEU A 17 -40.63 36.46 -7.32
CA LEU A 17 -40.94 35.45 -6.28
C LEU A 17 -40.32 34.07 -6.60
N PHE A 18 -39.13 34.04 -7.20
CA PHE A 18 -38.29 32.85 -7.15
C PHE A 18 -36.91 33.32 -6.68
N PRO A 19 -36.52 33.09 -5.41
CA PRO A 19 -35.09 33.01 -5.16
C PRO A 19 -34.57 31.95 -6.13
N LEU A 20 -33.55 32.30 -6.92
CA LEU A 20 -32.66 31.32 -7.52
C LEU A 20 -32.02 30.60 -6.34
N SER A 21 -32.73 29.60 -5.82
CA SER A 21 -32.11 28.51 -5.08
C SER A 21 -31.12 27.92 -6.07
N ILE A 22 -29.86 28.32 -5.94
CA ILE A 22 -28.73 27.54 -6.40
C ILE A 22 -29.02 26.15 -5.87
N GLY A 23 -29.37 25.25 -6.78
CA GLY A 23 -29.74 23.90 -6.43
C GLY A 23 -28.59 23.31 -5.64
N HIS A 24 -28.75 23.22 -4.32
CA HIS A 24 -28.21 22.09 -3.60
C HIS A 24 -28.90 20.87 -4.21
N THR A 25 -28.33 20.34 -5.30
CA THR A 25 -28.52 18.95 -5.63
C THR A 25 -27.89 18.22 -4.47
N GLN A 26 -28.69 17.98 -3.44
CA GLN A 26 -28.44 16.99 -2.43
C GLN A 26 -28.43 15.67 -3.20
N THR A 27 -27.25 15.35 -3.75
CA THR A 27 -27.02 14.09 -4.45
C THR A 27 -27.27 13.02 -3.40
N SER A 28 -28.37 12.28 -3.53
CA SER A 28 -28.62 11.10 -2.72
C SER A 28 -27.35 10.26 -2.67
N PRO A 29 -27.02 9.62 -1.53
CA PRO A 29 -25.86 8.75 -1.46
C PRO A 29 -25.87 7.77 -2.63
N VAL A 30 -24.72 7.59 -3.26
CA VAL A 30 -24.54 6.52 -4.23
C VAL A 30 -23.60 5.56 -3.55
N LEU A 31 -24.09 4.37 -3.26
CA LEU A 31 -23.27 3.32 -2.65
C LEU A 31 -22.54 2.57 -3.75
N THR A 32 -21.30 2.19 -3.49
CA THR A 32 -20.49 1.37 -4.40
C THR A 32 -19.75 0.31 -3.60
N ILE A 33 -19.82 -0.95 -4.03
CA ILE A 33 -19.01 -2.03 -3.48
C ILE A 33 -17.65 -1.94 -4.18
N THR A 34 -16.62 -1.53 -3.44
CA THR A 34 -15.27 -1.29 -3.96
C THR A 34 -14.44 -2.57 -4.00
N HIS A 35 -14.71 -3.49 -3.09
CA HIS A 35 -13.99 -4.73 -2.95
C HIS A 35 -14.87 -5.85 -2.39
N VAL A 36 -14.61 -7.07 -2.85
CA VAL A 36 -15.18 -8.32 -2.32
C VAL A 36 -14.02 -9.27 -2.07
N ASP A 37 -13.75 -9.54 -0.79
CA ASP A 37 -12.70 -10.45 -0.34
C ASP A 37 -13.32 -11.78 0.09
N THR A 38 -12.86 -12.85 -0.57
CA THR A 38 -13.28 -14.24 -0.31
C THR A 38 -12.09 -15.12 0.09
N SER A 39 -10.97 -14.53 0.49
CA SER A 39 -9.75 -15.25 0.87
C SER A 39 -9.93 -16.16 2.09
N ALA A 40 -10.86 -15.80 2.99
CA ALA A 40 -11.24 -16.55 4.18
C ALA A 40 -12.58 -17.28 4.03
N TYR A 41 -12.97 -17.65 2.80
CA TYR A 41 -14.25 -18.31 2.52
C TYR A 41 -14.52 -19.51 3.47
N PRO A 42 -15.73 -19.66 4.05
CA PRO A 42 -16.99 -19.01 3.69
C PRO A 42 -17.19 -17.59 4.24
N GLN A 43 -16.22 -17.03 4.98
CA GLN A 43 -16.31 -15.62 5.35
C GLN A 43 -16.08 -14.74 4.12
N VAL A 44 -17.02 -13.83 3.88
CA VAL A 44 -16.96 -12.82 2.82
C VAL A 44 -16.87 -11.45 3.47
N LYS A 45 -15.87 -10.67 3.09
CA LYS A 45 -15.71 -9.26 3.50
C LYS A 45 -15.98 -8.35 2.30
N LEU A 46 -16.87 -7.39 2.46
CA LEU A 46 -17.20 -6.36 1.50
C LEU A 46 -16.68 -5.02 1.98
N LEU A 47 -16.19 -4.21 1.06
CA LEU A 47 -15.93 -2.79 1.32
C LEU A 47 -16.94 -1.96 0.55
N ILE A 48 -17.67 -1.11 1.28
CA ILE A 48 -18.72 -0.25 0.74
C ILE A 48 -18.29 1.19 0.90
N SER A 49 -18.23 1.91 -0.20
CA SER A 49 -17.92 3.34 -0.23
C SER A 49 -19.15 4.15 -0.64
N ALA A 50 -19.12 5.43 -0.29
CA ALA A 50 -20.00 6.44 -0.85
C ALA A 50 -19.10 7.52 -1.50
N PRO A 51 -19.00 7.60 -2.84
CA PRO A 51 -18.13 8.58 -3.51
C PRO A 51 -18.46 10.05 -3.21
N ASN A 52 -19.64 10.34 -2.67
CA ASN A 52 -20.02 11.66 -2.17
C ASN A 52 -19.78 11.85 -0.66
N GLY A 53 -19.13 10.90 0.00
CA GLY A 53 -18.83 10.89 1.43
C GLY A 53 -20.00 10.55 2.35
N ALA A 54 -21.21 10.35 1.82
CA ALA A 54 -22.42 10.13 2.61
C ALA A 54 -22.65 8.64 2.89
N LEU A 55 -21.84 8.05 3.76
CA LEU A 55 -22.04 6.66 4.18
C LEU A 55 -23.28 6.50 5.09
N PRO A 56 -24.08 5.43 4.91
CA PRO A 56 -25.19 5.11 5.80
C PRO A 56 -24.67 4.60 7.15
N ASP A 57 -25.57 4.47 8.12
CA ASP A 57 -25.25 3.80 9.38
C ASP A 57 -24.94 2.31 9.10
N PRO A 58 -23.75 1.78 9.48
CA PRO A 58 -23.43 0.37 9.30
C PRO A 58 -24.51 -0.58 9.86
N ALA A 59 -25.15 -0.21 10.97
CA ALA A 59 -26.18 -1.02 11.61
C ALA A 59 -27.51 -1.07 10.83
N SER A 60 -27.73 -0.18 9.86
CA SER A 60 -28.94 -0.17 9.04
C SER A 60 -28.82 -0.99 7.75
N LEU A 61 -27.65 -1.56 7.48
CA LEU A 61 -27.40 -2.31 6.25
C LEU A 61 -28.08 -3.68 6.27
N GLN A 62 -28.68 -4.02 5.14
CA GLN A 62 -29.30 -5.31 4.85
C GLN A 62 -28.55 -5.96 3.68
N ILE A 63 -28.24 -7.26 3.83
CA ILE A 63 -27.53 -8.03 2.81
C ILE A 63 -28.44 -9.14 2.31
N THR A 64 -28.49 -9.31 1.01
CA THR A 64 -29.05 -10.50 0.38
C THR A 64 -28.00 -11.13 -0.53
N GLU A 65 -27.86 -12.46 -0.44
CA GLU A 65 -27.02 -13.26 -1.31
C GLU A 65 -27.93 -14.22 -2.10
N ASP A 66 -27.86 -14.16 -3.43
CA ASP A 66 -28.74 -14.90 -4.35
C ASP A 66 -30.23 -14.77 -3.99
N ARG A 67 -30.64 -13.54 -3.62
CA ARG A 67 -31.99 -13.13 -3.19
C ARG A 67 -32.42 -13.70 -1.83
N LYS A 68 -31.55 -14.40 -1.10
CA LYS A 68 -31.82 -14.83 0.26
C LYS A 68 -31.16 -13.88 1.24
N ALA A 69 -31.94 -13.38 2.20
CA ALA A 69 -31.45 -12.47 3.22
C ALA A 69 -30.47 -13.17 4.17
N ILE A 70 -29.41 -12.46 4.52
CA ILE A 70 -28.50 -12.81 5.61
C ILE A 70 -29.09 -12.24 6.91
N ALA A 71 -29.08 -13.00 8.00
CA ALA A 71 -29.64 -12.55 9.26
C ALA A 71 -28.81 -11.40 9.84
N ALA A 72 -29.45 -10.41 10.48
CA ALA A 72 -28.77 -9.20 10.94
C ALA A 72 -27.68 -9.50 12.00
N GLU A 73 -27.90 -10.52 12.82
CA GLU A 73 -26.96 -11.03 13.82
C GLU A 73 -25.73 -11.75 13.24
N GLU A 74 -25.78 -12.15 11.96
CA GLU A 74 -24.67 -12.79 11.24
C GLU A 74 -23.82 -11.77 10.45
N ILE A 75 -24.21 -10.49 10.48
CA ILE A 75 -23.56 -9.40 9.77
C ILE A 75 -22.74 -8.57 10.75
N GLU A 76 -21.44 -8.47 10.51
CA GLU A 76 -20.56 -7.54 11.19
C GLU A 76 -20.26 -6.36 10.26
N ALA A 77 -20.82 -5.18 10.55
CA ALA A 77 -20.62 -3.99 9.75
C ALA A 77 -19.96 -2.88 10.59
N ASN A 78 -18.79 -2.42 10.16
CA ASN A 78 -18.01 -1.40 10.87
C ASN A 78 -17.49 -0.34 9.89
N ALA A 79 -17.44 0.92 10.34
CA ALA A 79 -16.74 1.96 9.58
C ALA A 79 -15.22 1.71 9.64
N GLU A 80 -14.56 1.78 8.50
CA GLU A 80 -13.12 1.58 8.33
C GLU A 80 -12.56 2.70 7.42
N ARG A 81 -11.38 3.23 7.76
CA ARG A 81 -10.68 4.18 6.87
C ARG A 81 -9.65 3.43 6.06
N THR A 82 -9.97 3.16 4.79
CA THR A 82 -9.06 2.48 3.84
C THR A 82 -8.05 3.42 3.20
N GLY A 83 -8.29 4.73 3.28
CA GLY A 83 -7.53 5.76 2.58
C GLY A 83 -8.04 6.06 1.17
N VAL A 84 -7.58 7.19 0.64
CA VAL A 84 -7.81 7.65 -0.74
C VAL A 84 -6.48 7.74 -1.47
N ALA A 85 -6.46 7.33 -2.74
CA ALA A 85 -5.31 7.50 -3.61
C ALA A 85 -5.53 8.66 -4.58
N VAL A 86 -4.68 9.68 -4.48
CA VAL A 86 -4.83 10.95 -5.21
C VAL A 86 -3.70 11.11 -6.23
N ALA A 87 -4.03 11.41 -7.47
CA ALA A 87 -3.09 11.91 -8.46
C ALA A 87 -3.36 13.40 -8.71
N VAL A 88 -2.39 14.25 -8.39
CA VAL A 88 -2.44 15.69 -8.65
C VAL A 88 -1.79 15.95 -10.01
N VAL A 89 -2.52 16.62 -10.90
CA VAL A 89 -2.07 16.97 -12.25
C VAL A 89 -2.06 18.49 -12.36
N ILE A 90 -0.90 19.08 -12.66
CA ILE A 90 -0.71 20.53 -12.72
C ILE A 90 -0.26 20.95 -14.11
N ASP A 91 -1.02 21.85 -14.72
CA ASP A 91 -0.64 22.54 -15.95
C ASP A 91 0.51 23.50 -15.66
N THR A 92 1.58 23.37 -16.43
CA THR A 92 2.79 24.20 -16.36
C THR A 92 3.08 24.91 -17.67
N SER A 93 2.11 24.91 -18.58
CA SER A 93 2.16 25.62 -19.84
C SER A 93 2.37 27.12 -19.62
N ARG A 94 2.81 27.79 -20.69
CA ARG A 94 3.13 29.22 -20.63
C ARG A 94 1.94 30.08 -20.20
N SER A 95 0.71 29.67 -20.51
CA SER A 95 -0.49 30.40 -20.14
C SER A 95 -0.65 30.48 -18.62
N MET A 96 -0.28 29.43 -17.88
CA MET A 96 -0.34 29.41 -16.41
C MET A 96 0.52 30.49 -15.72
N ARG A 97 1.43 31.15 -16.44
CA ARG A 97 2.26 32.27 -15.95
C ARG A 97 1.56 33.65 -16.01
N GLY A 98 0.28 33.67 -16.38
CA GLY A 98 -0.57 34.87 -16.36
C GLY A 98 -1.13 35.20 -14.96
N ARG A 99 -1.85 36.33 -14.84
CA ARG A 99 -2.40 36.82 -13.56
C ARG A 99 -3.27 35.77 -12.85
N GLY A 100 -2.87 35.41 -11.63
CA GLY A 100 -3.63 34.56 -10.72
C GLY A 100 -4.68 35.32 -9.93
N MET A 101 -5.18 34.70 -8.85
CA MET A 101 -5.98 35.39 -7.84
C MET A 101 -5.21 36.53 -7.18
N PRO A 102 -5.91 37.51 -6.58
CA PRO A 102 -5.34 38.41 -5.60
C PRO A 102 -4.39 37.71 -4.63
N GLU A 103 -3.24 38.34 -4.37
CA GLU A 103 -2.14 37.83 -3.52
C GLU A 103 -1.25 36.75 -4.16
N SER A 104 -1.70 36.11 -5.23
CA SER A 104 -0.89 35.17 -6.00
C SER A 104 -0.09 35.86 -7.11
N ALA A 105 1.14 35.42 -7.33
CA ALA A 105 2.00 35.98 -8.38
C ALA A 105 1.47 35.65 -9.80
N ASP A 106 1.07 34.41 -10.01
CA ASP A 106 0.48 33.89 -11.24
C ASP A 106 -0.48 32.72 -10.94
N ARG A 107 -1.11 32.16 -11.98
CA ARG A 107 -2.04 31.02 -11.84
C ARG A 107 -1.34 29.73 -11.46
N LEU A 108 -0.05 29.59 -11.76
CA LEU A 108 0.73 28.43 -11.35
C LEU A 108 0.98 28.44 -9.84
N GLU A 109 1.21 29.62 -9.25
CA GLU A 109 1.26 29.77 -7.80
C GLU A 109 -0.06 29.36 -7.15
N ASP A 110 -1.21 29.78 -7.70
CA ASP A 110 -2.53 29.33 -7.24
C ASP A 110 -2.65 27.80 -7.25
N ALA A 111 -2.27 27.16 -8.35
CA ALA A 111 -2.29 25.70 -8.49
C ALA A 111 -1.41 25.02 -7.42
N ARG A 112 -0.19 25.53 -7.21
CA ARG A 112 0.74 25.02 -6.20
C ARG A 112 0.19 25.17 -4.78
N GLU A 113 -0.34 26.34 -4.44
CA GLU A 113 -0.93 26.59 -3.13
C GLU A 113 -2.08 25.62 -2.85
N GLN A 114 -2.97 25.40 -3.82
CA GLN A 114 -4.09 24.47 -3.67
C GLN A 114 -3.64 23.00 -3.62
N ALA A 115 -2.62 22.61 -4.40
CA ALA A 115 -2.03 21.27 -4.33
C ALA A 115 -1.39 21.01 -2.95
N ILE A 116 -0.68 21.99 -2.39
CA ILE A 116 -0.10 21.92 -1.04
C ILE A 116 -1.23 21.86 0.02
N ALA A 117 -2.29 22.66 -0.14
CA ALA A 117 -3.43 22.65 0.77
C ALA A 117 -4.13 21.28 0.78
N LEU A 118 -4.33 20.67 -0.39
CA LEU A 118 -4.86 19.31 -0.51
C LEU A 118 -3.93 18.30 0.18
N ALA A 119 -2.63 18.32 -0.13
CA ALA A 119 -1.66 17.40 0.46
C ALA A 119 -1.63 17.48 2.00
N LYS A 120 -1.76 18.68 2.57
CA LYS A 120 -1.84 18.90 4.03
C LYS A 120 -3.11 18.38 4.66
N ALA A 121 -4.18 18.23 3.88
CA ALA A 121 -5.47 17.76 4.36
C ALA A 121 -5.62 16.23 4.24
N LEU A 122 -4.77 15.58 3.45
CA LEU A 122 -4.69 14.11 3.38
C LEU A 122 -4.08 13.51 4.65
N ASP A 123 -4.45 12.27 4.94
CA ASP A 123 -3.97 11.49 6.08
C ASP A 123 -2.63 10.82 5.75
N PHE A 124 -1.62 11.07 6.59
CA PHE A 124 -0.25 10.61 6.36
C PHE A 124 -0.05 9.10 6.53
N ASP A 125 -0.88 8.45 7.35
CA ASP A 125 -0.77 7.02 7.62
C ASP A 125 -1.40 6.20 6.51
N THR A 126 -2.50 6.70 5.95
CA THR A 126 -3.38 5.89 5.11
C THR A 126 -3.52 6.37 3.66
N ASP A 127 -3.41 7.67 3.37
CA ASP A 127 -3.61 8.19 2.02
C ASP A 127 -2.34 8.10 1.16
N LEU A 128 -2.58 8.01 -0.16
CA LEU A 128 -1.53 7.98 -1.18
C LEU A 128 -1.64 9.22 -2.07
N ILE A 129 -0.50 9.75 -2.49
CA ILE A 129 -0.41 10.88 -3.41
C ILE A 129 0.65 10.64 -4.48
N SER A 130 0.34 11.02 -5.71
CA SER A 130 1.28 11.19 -6.82
C SER A 130 1.10 12.59 -7.41
N ILE A 131 2.16 13.14 -8.01
CA ILE A 131 2.10 14.47 -8.62
C ILE A 131 2.72 14.43 -10.00
N PHE A 132 1.97 14.92 -10.97
CA PHE A 132 2.38 15.12 -12.35
C PHE A 132 2.24 16.59 -12.71
N ALA A 133 3.20 17.08 -13.47
CA ALA A 133 3.11 18.34 -14.19
C ALA A 133 3.01 18.05 -15.69
N PHE A 134 2.47 18.99 -16.46
CA PHE A 134 2.49 18.87 -17.91
C PHE A 134 2.67 20.21 -18.62
N HIS A 135 3.37 20.16 -19.75
CA HIS A 135 3.30 21.15 -20.81
C HIS A 135 3.11 20.35 -22.11
N ARG A 136 4.10 20.25 -22.98
CA ARG A 136 4.11 19.39 -24.17
C ARG A 136 4.35 17.91 -23.86
N ASP A 137 4.97 17.63 -22.72
CA ASP A 137 5.24 16.28 -22.24
C ASP A 137 4.67 16.10 -20.84
N VAL A 138 4.49 14.84 -20.45
CA VAL A 138 4.13 14.46 -19.08
C VAL A 138 5.40 14.48 -18.22
N VAL A 139 5.39 15.25 -17.14
CA VAL A 139 6.52 15.38 -16.22
C VAL A 139 6.13 14.79 -14.85
N PRO A 140 6.64 13.60 -14.47
CA PRO A 140 6.43 13.08 -13.13
C PRO A 140 7.21 13.94 -12.12
N ILE A 141 6.52 14.48 -11.12
CA ILE A 141 7.13 15.25 -10.02
C ILE A 141 7.35 14.33 -8.82
N MET A 142 6.36 13.50 -8.52
CA MET A 142 6.38 12.56 -7.41
C MET A 142 5.65 11.28 -7.83
N PRO A 143 6.29 10.09 -7.76
CA PRO A 143 5.60 8.83 -7.99
C PRO A 143 4.56 8.60 -6.89
N LEU A 144 3.65 7.64 -7.08
CA LEU A 144 2.68 7.31 -6.03
C LEU A 144 3.39 6.86 -4.75
N SER A 145 3.16 7.58 -3.66
CA SER A 145 3.73 7.31 -2.35
C SER A 145 2.75 7.67 -1.24
N ARG A 146 3.01 7.18 -0.02
CA ARG A 146 2.31 7.68 1.17
C ARG A 146 2.51 9.18 1.32
N VAL A 147 1.49 9.84 1.87
CA VAL A 147 1.54 11.29 2.11
C VAL A 147 2.56 11.59 3.21
N ASP A 148 3.64 12.25 2.84
CA ASP A 148 4.56 12.89 3.78
C ASP A 148 4.47 14.39 3.54
N GLY A 149 3.82 15.10 4.48
CA GLY A 149 3.49 16.52 4.31
C GLY A 149 4.71 17.41 4.04
N GLY A 150 5.88 17.05 4.57
CA GLY A 150 7.13 17.76 4.30
C GLY A 150 7.69 17.41 2.92
N ALA A 151 7.70 16.13 2.55
CA ALA A 151 8.23 15.67 1.27
C ALA A 151 7.39 16.15 0.08
N VAL A 152 6.07 16.15 0.21
CA VAL A 152 5.15 16.62 -0.84
C VAL A 152 5.31 18.12 -1.06
N GLU A 153 5.28 18.92 0.02
CA GLU A 153 5.47 20.36 -0.07
C GLU A 153 6.84 20.72 -0.67
N ASN A 154 7.89 20.00 -0.27
CA ASN A 154 9.22 20.17 -0.83
C ASN A 154 9.25 19.84 -2.33
N SER A 155 8.68 18.69 -2.74
CA SER A 155 8.65 18.27 -4.15
C SER A 155 7.92 19.27 -5.04
N ILE A 156 6.83 19.87 -4.55
CA ILE A 156 6.11 20.94 -5.27
C ILE A 156 6.96 22.21 -5.37
N LYS A 157 7.64 22.61 -4.29
CA LYS A 157 8.41 23.86 -4.23
C LYS A 157 9.76 23.81 -4.94
N THR A 158 10.42 22.66 -4.96
CA THR A 158 11.77 22.51 -5.54
C THR A 158 11.76 22.00 -6.97
N SER A 159 10.59 21.64 -7.52
CA SER A 159 10.48 21.20 -8.90
C SER A 159 10.81 22.35 -9.87
N ASP A 160 11.75 22.11 -10.78
CA ASP A 160 12.16 23.09 -11.80
C ASP A 160 11.00 23.50 -12.73
N VAL A 161 10.05 22.59 -12.96
CA VAL A 161 8.89 22.82 -13.85
C VAL A 161 7.79 23.60 -13.13
N LEU A 162 7.68 23.43 -11.81
CA LEU A 162 6.76 24.17 -10.94
C LEU A 162 7.39 25.45 -10.36
N GLY A 163 8.68 25.68 -10.59
CA GLY A 163 9.44 26.83 -10.10
C GLY A 163 9.09 28.16 -10.77
N GLU A 164 9.60 29.25 -10.19
CA GLU A 164 9.48 30.61 -10.74
C GLU A 164 10.07 30.68 -12.16
N MET A 165 9.47 31.49 -13.05
CA MET A 165 10.06 31.71 -14.37
C MET A 165 11.46 32.29 -14.21
N PRO A 166 12.45 31.87 -15.02
CA PRO A 166 13.75 32.54 -15.06
C PRO A 166 13.54 34.05 -15.28
N ILE A 167 14.04 34.85 -14.33
CA ILE A 167 13.85 36.32 -14.29
C ILE A 167 14.51 36.99 -15.52
N GLN A 168 15.32 36.27 -16.28
CA GLN A 168 15.95 36.77 -17.50
C GLN A 168 15.53 35.97 -18.72
N PRO A 169 14.78 36.58 -19.67
CA PRO A 169 14.83 36.08 -21.04
C PRO A 169 16.28 36.19 -21.50
N THR A 170 16.84 35.10 -22.03
CA THR A 170 18.12 35.12 -22.72
C THR A 170 17.97 35.94 -24.01
N GLY A 171 18.05 37.27 -23.90
CA GLY A 171 18.03 38.20 -25.03
C GLY A 171 17.04 39.35 -24.88
N ASN A 172 17.49 40.57 -25.20
CA ASN A 172 16.70 41.81 -25.23
C ASN A 172 15.69 41.88 -26.40
N ARG A 173 15.25 40.75 -26.96
CA ARG A 173 14.39 40.69 -28.14
C ARG A 173 13.14 39.89 -27.83
N ARG A 174 11.99 40.44 -28.20
CA ARG A 174 10.71 39.74 -28.19
C ARG A 174 10.81 38.47 -29.04
N PRO A 175 10.37 37.31 -28.53
CA PRO A 175 10.27 36.10 -29.33
C PRO A 175 9.37 36.35 -30.54
N THR A 176 9.79 35.88 -31.71
CA THR A 176 9.00 35.89 -32.94
C THR A 176 7.88 34.86 -32.88
N ASP A 177 6.84 35.04 -33.69
CA ASP A 177 5.75 34.05 -33.79
C ASP A 177 6.26 32.65 -34.21
N GLU A 178 7.40 32.57 -34.91
CA GLU A 178 8.07 31.31 -35.25
C GLU A 178 8.78 30.70 -34.03
N GLU A 179 9.52 31.50 -33.24
CA GLU A 179 10.11 31.06 -31.98
C GLU A 179 9.03 30.64 -30.95
N LEU A 180 7.88 31.31 -30.95
CA LEU A 180 6.73 30.96 -30.11
C LEU A 180 6.01 29.68 -30.57
N ARG A 181 5.91 29.46 -31.89
CA ARG A 181 5.36 28.23 -32.47
C ARG A 181 6.28 27.03 -32.26
N ASN A 182 7.58 27.28 -32.16
CA ASN A 182 8.61 26.28 -31.90
C ASN A 182 8.96 26.16 -30.41
N ASP A 183 8.28 26.92 -29.52
CA ASP A 183 8.45 26.80 -28.07
C ASP A 183 7.89 25.45 -27.62
N GLU A 184 8.76 24.60 -27.08
CA GLU A 184 8.41 23.27 -26.60
C GLU A 184 7.43 23.31 -25.42
N ARG A 185 7.12 24.47 -24.83
CA ARG A 185 6.12 24.64 -23.75
C ARG A 185 4.76 25.18 -24.24
N ALA A 186 4.60 25.39 -25.55
CA ALA A 186 3.39 25.96 -26.15
C ALA A 186 2.29 24.93 -26.49
N PHE A 187 2.58 23.64 -26.33
CA PHE A 187 1.61 22.55 -26.52
C PHE A 187 1.22 21.94 -25.18
N SER A 188 0.01 21.39 -25.09
CA SER A 188 -0.55 20.76 -23.89
C SER A 188 -0.69 19.25 -24.10
N ALA A 189 -0.10 18.47 -23.18
CA ALA A 189 -0.15 17.01 -23.05
C ALA A 189 -1.12 16.59 -21.95
N PHE A 190 -2.18 17.37 -21.78
CA PHE A 190 -3.17 17.18 -20.75
C PHE A 190 -3.77 15.77 -20.77
N SER A 191 -4.26 15.31 -21.92
CA SER A 191 -4.84 13.97 -22.07
C SER A 191 -3.83 12.84 -21.83
N GLN A 192 -2.58 13.01 -22.26
CA GLN A 192 -1.52 12.03 -21.97
C GLN A 192 -1.23 11.94 -20.47
N THR A 193 -1.29 13.08 -19.78
CA THR A 193 -1.08 13.14 -18.32
C THR A 193 -2.23 12.49 -17.57
N ILE A 194 -3.48 12.69 -18.00
CA ILE A 194 -4.64 11.96 -17.47
C ILE A 194 -4.48 10.45 -17.68
N SER A 195 -4.08 10.03 -18.88
CA SER A 195 -3.79 8.63 -19.20
C SER A 195 -2.76 8.04 -18.24
N ARG A 196 -1.67 8.78 -17.98
CA ARG A 196 -0.61 8.36 -17.05
C ARG A 196 -1.10 8.31 -15.60
N ALA A 197 -1.89 9.28 -15.15
CA ALA A 197 -2.44 9.30 -13.80
C ALA A 197 -3.38 8.11 -13.56
N ILE A 198 -4.21 7.75 -14.55
CA ILE A 198 -5.05 6.54 -14.49
C ILE A 198 -4.18 5.28 -14.35
N ASP A 199 -3.10 5.18 -15.14
CA ASP A 199 -2.19 4.03 -15.06
C ASP A 199 -1.50 3.94 -13.70
N GLU A 200 -1.02 5.06 -13.17
CA GLU A 200 -0.35 5.13 -11.87
C GLU A 200 -1.29 4.68 -10.73
N LEU A 201 -2.56 5.10 -10.76
CA LEU A 201 -3.54 4.75 -9.72
C LEU A 201 -4.12 3.32 -9.88
N ASN A 202 -4.00 2.71 -11.05
CA ASN A 202 -4.51 1.35 -11.30
C ASN A 202 -3.44 0.27 -11.27
N ASN A 203 -2.25 0.57 -11.75
CA ASN A 203 -1.13 -0.36 -11.84
C ASN A 203 0.19 0.37 -11.61
N PRO A 204 0.43 0.87 -10.38
CA PRO A 204 1.66 1.58 -10.06
C PRO A 204 2.86 0.65 -10.24
N GLN A 205 3.90 1.16 -10.88
CA GLN A 205 5.19 0.47 -10.96
C GLN A 205 5.92 0.66 -9.63
N THR A 206 5.53 -0.10 -8.60
CA THR A 206 6.06 0.03 -7.24
C THR A 206 6.41 -1.31 -6.61
N SER A 207 7.52 -1.34 -5.87
CA SER A 207 7.89 -2.46 -5.00
C SER A 207 7.34 -2.32 -3.58
N ASP A 208 6.67 -1.20 -3.26
CA ASP A 208 6.12 -0.95 -1.93
C ASP A 208 4.93 -1.88 -1.65
N ALA A 209 5.09 -2.75 -0.65
CA ALA A 209 4.07 -3.71 -0.25
C ALA A 209 2.78 -3.02 0.21
N TYR A 210 2.89 -1.90 0.93
CA TYR A 210 1.73 -1.15 1.41
C TYR A 210 0.86 -0.67 0.26
N ILE A 211 1.48 -0.10 -0.78
CA ILE A 211 0.75 0.38 -1.97
C ILE A 211 0.10 -0.80 -2.69
N ARG A 212 0.81 -1.92 -2.90
CA ARG A 212 0.25 -3.09 -3.59
C ARG A 212 -0.94 -3.71 -2.87
N GLU A 213 -0.88 -3.75 -1.54
CA GLU A 213 -1.93 -4.35 -0.70
C GLU A 213 -3.14 -3.43 -0.55
N ASN A 214 -2.92 -2.12 -0.39
CA ASN A 214 -4.01 -1.20 -0.03
C ASN A 214 -4.59 -0.41 -1.20
N LEU A 215 -3.81 -0.08 -2.24
CA LEU A 215 -4.31 0.69 -3.39
C LEU A 215 -5.53 0.05 -4.08
N PRO A 216 -5.63 -1.28 -4.25
CA PRO A 216 -6.83 -1.91 -4.81
C PRO A 216 -8.11 -1.69 -3.99
N LEU A 217 -7.96 -1.41 -2.69
CA LEU A 217 -9.05 -1.20 -1.75
C LEU A 217 -9.48 0.28 -1.68
N MET A 218 -8.63 1.20 -2.13
CA MET A 218 -8.85 2.64 -2.03
C MET A 218 -9.75 3.18 -3.14
N GLN A 219 -10.52 4.22 -2.80
CA GLN A 219 -11.10 5.11 -3.79
C GLN A 219 -10.00 5.94 -4.47
N LYS A 220 -10.15 6.18 -5.77
CA LYS A 220 -9.13 6.84 -6.59
C LYS A 220 -9.63 8.19 -7.07
N VAL A 221 -8.76 9.19 -6.99
CA VAL A 221 -9.09 10.57 -7.35
C VAL A 221 -7.98 11.14 -8.21
N ILE A 222 -8.34 11.70 -9.36
CA ILE A 222 -7.44 12.58 -10.12
C ILE A 222 -7.91 14.00 -9.89
N ILE A 223 -7.04 14.88 -9.41
CA ILE A 223 -7.31 16.32 -9.37
C ILE A 223 -6.46 17.03 -10.41
N VAL A 224 -7.09 17.89 -11.21
CA VAL A 224 -6.45 18.60 -12.31
C VAL A 224 -6.49 20.09 -12.03
N PHE A 225 -5.35 20.76 -12.08
CA PHE A 225 -5.23 22.21 -12.06
C PHE A 225 -4.76 22.68 -13.42
N ALA A 226 -5.65 23.26 -14.23
CA ALA A 226 -5.32 23.65 -15.60
C ALA A 226 -6.08 24.89 -16.06
N ASP A 227 -5.53 25.59 -17.05
CA ASP A 227 -6.19 26.73 -17.68
C ASP A 227 -6.64 26.50 -19.12
N SER A 228 -6.33 25.33 -19.68
CA SER A 228 -6.64 24.96 -21.06
C SER A 228 -6.86 23.45 -21.22
N CYS A 229 -7.23 23.06 -22.45
CA CYS A 229 -7.36 21.67 -22.88
C CYS A 229 -6.10 21.24 -23.67
N ASP A 230 -6.10 20.04 -24.28
CA ASP A 230 -5.02 19.70 -25.21
C ASP A 230 -4.98 20.66 -26.41
N ASP A 231 -3.78 21.09 -26.74
CA ASP A 231 -3.51 21.90 -27.93
C ASP A 231 -3.38 21.02 -29.18
N THR A 232 -4.33 20.11 -29.38
CA THR A 232 -4.42 19.33 -30.62
C THR A 232 -4.98 20.19 -31.73
N LEU A 233 -4.29 20.22 -32.87
CA LEU A 233 -4.79 20.88 -34.08
C LEU A 233 -5.60 19.84 -34.88
N ASP A 234 -6.85 20.14 -35.21
CA ASP A 234 -7.62 19.33 -36.15
C ASP A 234 -6.97 19.35 -37.55
N ALA A 235 -7.47 18.54 -38.48
CA ALA A 235 -6.97 18.51 -39.86
C ALA A 235 -7.05 19.87 -40.59
N ARG A 236 -7.71 20.88 -40.01
CA ARG A 236 -7.84 22.25 -40.51
C ARG A 236 -6.98 23.24 -39.71
N GLY A 237 -6.14 22.78 -38.78
CA GLY A 237 -5.29 23.62 -37.95
C GLY A 237 -6.02 24.33 -36.80
N SER A 238 -7.24 23.91 -36.47
CA SER A 238 -8.01 24.48 -35.35
C SER A 238 -7.72 23.73 -34.06
N LYS A 239 -7.42 24.45 -32.97
CA LYS A 239 -7.31 23.85 -31.63
C LYS A 239 -8.63 23.18 -31.25
N THR A 240 -8.62 21.88 -30.96
CA THR A 240 -9.80 21.11 -30.53
C THR A 240 -9.65 20.59 -29.11
N CYS A 241 -10.60 20.94 -28.23
CA CYS A 241 -10.70 20.43 -26.88
C CYS A 241 -11.57 19.16 -26.82
N SER A 242 -11.09 18.05 -27.39
CA SER A 242 -11.78 16.77 -27.39
C SER A 242 -10.92 15.67 -26.76
N ILE A 243 -11.54 14.75 -26.00
CA ILE A 243 -10.83 13.62 -25.39
C ILE A 243 -10.30 12.69 -26.51
N PRO A 244 -8.99 12.41 -26.59
CA PRO A 244 -8.41 11.45 -27.53
C PRO A 244 -8.99 10.04 -27.37
N LEU A 245 -9.04 9.27 -28.47
CA LEU A 245 -9.71 7.95 -28.50
C LEU A 245 -9.08 6.95 -27.51
N ASP A 246 -7.76 6.93 -27.40
CA ASP A 246 -7.01 6.08 -26.46
C ASP A 246 -7.36 6.40 -25.00
N VAL A 247 -7.52 7.68 -24.67
CA VAL A 247 -7.96 8.12 -23.35
C VAL A 247 -9.43 7.77 -23.13
N GLN A 248 -10.30 7.92 -24.14
CA GLN A 248 -11.71 7.49 -24.03
C GLN A 248 -11.83 6.01 -23.69
N THR A 249 -10.99 5.14 -24.27
CA THR A 249 -11.00 3.70 -23.95
C THR A 249 -10.66 3.46 -22.47
N LYS A 250 -9.62 4.09 -21.94
CA LYS A 250 -9.27 3.98 -20.51
C LYS A 250 -10.35 4.55 -19.59
N LEU A 251 -11.00 5.64 -20.00
CA LEU A 251 -12.10 6.23 -19.25
C LEU A 251 -13.34 5.33 -19.22
N GLN A 252 -13.61 4.54 -20.26
CA GLN A 252 -14.72 3.59 -20.24
C GLN A 252 -14.53 2.54 -19.14
N ASP A 253 -13.30 2.07 -18.93
CA ASP A 253 -13.01 1.12 -17.85
C ASP A 253 -13.16 1.77 -16.47
N VAL A 254 -12.72 3.03 -16.32
CA VAL A 254 -12.97 3.86 -15.12
C VAL A 254 -14.47 4.04 -14.84
N VAL A 255 -15.27 4.34 -15.87
CA VAL A 255 -16.72 4.51 -15.74
C VAL A 255 -17.39 3.20 -15.34
N ARG A 256 -16.91 2.06 -15.85
CA ARG A 256 -17.41 0.73 -15.49
C ARG A 256 -17.05 0.34 -14.05
N SER A 257 -15.82 0.62 -13.61
CA SER A 257 -15.37 0.26 -12.26
C SER A 257 -15.95 1.16 -11.18
N GLY A 258 -16.28 2.41 -11.50
CA GLY A 258 -16.90 3.38 -10.58
C GLY A 258 -16.00 3.81 -9.40
N ASN A 259 -14.75 3.35 -9.36
CA ASN A 259 -13.82 3.57 -8.26
C ASN A 259 -12.83 4.72 -8.49
N LEU A 260 -12.93 5.43 -9.63
CA LEU A 260 -12.10 6.59 -9.95
C LEU A 260 -12.97 7.79 -10.33
N SER A 261 -12.66 8.95 -9.76
CA SER A 261 -13.29 10.24 -10.09
C SER A 261 -12.25 11.28 -10.49
N ILE A 262 -12.68 12.25 -11.30
CA ILE A 262 -11.83 13.36 -11.75
C ILE A 262 -12.40 14.69 -11.24
N PHE A 263 -11.59 15.41 -10.49
CA PHE A 263 -11.88 16.73 -9.96
C PHE A 263 -11.07 17.75 -10.74
N SER A 264 -11.73 18.56 -11.55
CA SER A 264 -11.04 19.53 -12.42
C SER A 264 -11.17 20.95 -11.87
N VAL A 265 -10.06 21.66 -11.81
CA VAL A 265 -9.95 23.04 -11.35
C VAL A 265 -9.49 23.91 -12.51
N GLY A 266 -10.41 24.73 -13.02
CA GLY A 266 -10.14 25.68 -14.09
C GLY A 266 -9.52 26.97 -13.54
N LEU A 267 -8.30 27.30 -13.96
CA LEU A 267 -7.56 28.47 -13.49
C LEU A 267 -7.63 29.64 -14.49
N GLY A 268 -8.27 30.74 -14.10
CA GLY A 268 -8.43 31.94 -14.93
C GLY A 268 -9.85 32.15 -15.45
N SER A 269 -9.99 32.98 -16.49
CA SER A 269 -11.30 33.39 -17.03
C SER A 269 -11.46 33.02 -18.50
N PRO A 270 -12.66 32.57 -18.91
CA PRO A 270 -12.98 32.33 -20.32
C PRO A 270 -13.27 33.64 -21.09
N VAL A 271 -13.28 34.81 -20.42
CA VAL A 271 -13.54 36.10 -21.04
C VAL A 271 -12.31 36.57 -21.84
N GLU A 272 -12.50 36.84 -23.13
CA GLU A 272 -11.46 37.39 -24.01
C GLU A 272 -10.98 38.78 -23.52
N ASN A 273 -9.67 39.04 -23.63
CA ASN A 273 -8.99 40.29 -23.26
C ASN A 273 -8.83 40.56 -21.76
N GLN A 274 -8.46 39.54 -20.97
CA GLN A 274 -7.94 39.80 -19.62
C GLN A 274 -6.77 40.80 -19.66
N ALA A 275 -6.80 41.79 -18.77
CA ALA A 275 -5.76 42.80 -18.67
C ALA A 275 -4.41 42.15 -18.35
N LEU A 276 -3.41 42.51 -19.16
CA LEU A 276 -2.02 42.09 -19.04
C LEU A 276 -1.48 42.34 -17.62
N PRO A 277 -0.54 41.50 -17.11
CA PRO A 277 0.30 41.95 -16.02
C PRO A 277 1.01 43.24 -16.46
N LYS A 278 0.84 44.33 -15.71
CA LYS A 278 1.96 45.27 -15.59
C LYS A 278 2.96 44.53 -14.71
N PRO A 279 4.13 44.11 -15.22
CA PRO A 279 5.14 43.52 -14.36
C PRO A 279 5.47 44.53 -13.24
N PRO A 280 5.83 44.09 -12.02
CA PRO A 280 6.63 44.92 -11.17
C PRO A 280 7.98 45.12 -11.89
N GLN A 281 8.02 46.20 -12.69
CA GLN A 281 9.15 46.74 -13.44
C GLN A 281 9.66 45.90 -14.63
N ARG A 282 9.40 46.45 -15.84
CA ARG A 282 9.93 46.14 -17.19
C ARG A 282 9.22 45.06 -18.02
N ALA A 283 8.27 45.57 -18.80
CA ALA A 283 8.05 45.33 -20.24
C ALA A 283 8.19 43.92 -20.81
N GLU A 284 7.09 43.14 -20.74
CA GLU A 284 6.47 42.58 -21.96
C GLU A 284 4.95 42.80 -21.88
N PRO A 285 4.28 43.29 -22.94
CA PRO A 285 2.82 43.19 -23.02
C PRO A 285 2.47 41.70 -23.15
N GLY A 286 1.82 41.13 -22.12
CA GLY A 286 1.41 39.73 -22.10
C GLY A 286 0.50 39.37 -23.28
N PHE A 287 0.36 38.07 -23.52
CA PHE A 287 -0.49 37.54 -24.58
C PHE A 287 -1.97 37.70 -24.20
N LEU A 288 -2.83 38.03 -25.17
CA LEU A 288 -4.28 37.94 -25.00
C LEU A 288 -4.63 36.47 -24.76
N TYR A 289 -5.05 36.12 -23.56
CA TYR A 289 -5.35 34.75 -23.16
C TYR A 289 -6.78 34.65 -22.61
N ALA A 290 -7.50 33.62 -23.06
CA ALA A 290 -8.77 33.20 -22.50
C ALA A 290 -8.66 31.71 -22.14
N ALA A 291 -9.02 31.37 -20.91
CA ALA A 291 -8.97 30.00 -20.43
C ALA A 291 -10.01 29.13 -21.14
N ARG A 292 -9.66 27.88 -21.43
CA ARG A 292 -10.49 26.92 -22.16
C ARG A 292 -10.77 25.71 -21.29
N PHE A 293 -11.98 25.66 -20.73
CA PHE A 293 -12.36 24.67 -19.73
C PHE A 293 -13.21 23.52 -20.29
N GLU A 294 -13.44 23.48 -21.59
CA GLU A 294 -14.36 22.52 -22.24
C GLU A 294 -14.00 21.08 -21.87
N LEU A 295 -12.72 20.72 -21.92
CA LEU A 295 -12.26 19.37 -21.62
C LEU A 295 -12.35 19.05 -20.13
N LEU A 296 -12.03 20.00 -19.25
CA LEU A 296 -12.20 19.88 -17.80
C LEU A 296 -13.68 19.67 -17.42
N GLN A 297 -14.58 20.40 -18.07
CA GLN A 297 -16.02 20.25 -17.90
C GLN A 297 -16.51 18.91 -18.44
N LEU A 298 -16.00 18.44 -19.58
CA LEU A 298 -16.34 17.13 -20.13
C LEU A 298 -15.95 16.00 -19.17
N TYR A 299 -14.77 16.03 -18.56
CA TYR A 299 -14.39 15.06 -17.54
C TYR A 299 -15.33 15.05 -16.35
N ALA A 300 -15.69 16.23 -15.85
CA ALA A 300 -16.65 16.38 -14.75
C ALA A 300 -18.06 15.85 -15.10
N GLN A 301 -18.46 15.93 -16.37
CA GLN A 301 -19.78 15.49 -16.85
C GLN A 301 -19.84 14.00 -17.16
N GLN A 302 -18.77 13.42 -17.70
CA GLN A 302 -18.77 12.05 -18.22
C GLN A 302 -18.37 11.01 -17.17
N ILE A 303 -17.65 11.40 -16.12
CA ILE A 303 -17.13 10.47 -15.12
C ILE A 303 -17.98 10.55 -13.85
N PRO A 304 -18.44 9.42 -13.30
CA PRO A 304 -19.20 9.39 -12.05
C PRO A 304 -18.49 10.15 -10.91
N HIS A 305 -19.28 10.88 -10.14
CA HIS A 305 -18.83 11.58 -8.93
C HIS A 305 -17.67 12.56 -9.17
N SER A 306 -17.58 13.08 -10.39
CA SER A 306 -16.58 14.05 -10.81
C SER A 306 -17.15 15.46 -10.77
N ARG A 307 -16.29 16.47 -10.66
CA ARG A 307 -16.70 17.88 -10.53
C ARG A 307 -15.73 18.81 -11.23
N PHE A 308 -16.28 19.90 -11.76
CA PHE A 308 -15.51 21.04 -12.26
C PHE A 308 -15.70 22.21 -11.29
N PHE A 309 -14.59 22.80 -10.88
CA PHE A 309 -14.52 23.99 -10.04
C PHE A 309 -13.73 25.07 -10.76
N GLN A 310 -14.20 26.31 -10.77
CA GLN A 310 -13.48 27.40 -11.42
C GLN A 310 -12.86 28.32 -10.38
N PHE A 311 -11.56 28.56 -10.54
CA PHE A 311 -10.75 29.40 -9.68
C PHE A 311 -10.49 30.74 -10.41
N TYR A 312 -11.34 31.75 -10.17
CA TYR A 312 -11.09 33.14 -10.61
C TYR A 312 -11.92 34.19 -9.88
N THR A 313 -11.26 35.21 -9.34
CA THR A 313 -11.89 36.51 -9.07
C THR A 313 -10.82 37.58 -8.96
N ALA A 314 -11.07 38.78 -9.50
CA ALA A 314 -10.14 39.91 -9.43
C ALA A 314 -10.25 40.68 -8.09
N ASP A 315 -11.22 40.32 -7.26
CA ASP A 315 -11.53 40.95 -5.97
C ASP A 315 -10.95 40.11 -4.82
N PRO A 316 -10.05 40.67 -3.97
CA PRO A 316 -9.50 39.97 -2.82
C PRO A 316 -10.55 39.38 -1.87
N ALA A 317 -11.67 40.08 -1.65
CA ALA A 317 -12.71 39.61 -0.72
C ALA A 317 -13.41 38.36 -1.27
N ALA A 318 -13.75 38.36 -2.56
CA ALA A 318 -14.30 37.20 -3.24
C ALA A 318 -13.28 36.05 -3.35
N SER A 319 -11.97 36.33 -3.37
CA SER A 319 -10.92 35.30 -3.46
C SER A 319 -10.89 34.42 -2.22
N ALA A 320 -11.04 35.02 -1.04
CA ALA A 320 -11.15 34.29 0.22
C ALA A 320 -12.35 33.34 0.20
N THR A 321 -13.50 33.78 -0.33
CA THR A 321 -14.68 32.94 -0.50
C THR A 321 -14.40 31.76 -1.42
N VAL A 322 -13.78 31.98 -2.59
CA VAL A 322 -13.46 30.89 -3.53
C VAL A 322 -12.47 29.89 -2.91
N ARG A 323 -11.51 30.34 -2.09
CA ARG A 323 -10.59 29.45 -1.36
C ARG A 323 -11.32 28.58 -0.33
N GLU A 324 -12.24 29.14 0.44
CA GLU A 324 -13.08 28.37 1.38
C GLU A 324 -14.06 27.42 0.66
N GLU A 325 -14.62 27.85 -0.47
CA GLU A 325 -15.42 26.99 -1.33
C GLU A 325 -14.60 25.84 -1.91
N PHE A 326 -13.35 26.06 -2.31
CA PHE A 326 -12.47 24.99 -2.77
C PHE A 326 -12.28 23.93 -1.69
N LYS A 327 -12.03 24.34 -0.44
CA LYS A 327 -11.89 23.41 0.67
C LYS A 327 -13.14 22.54 0.85
N THR A 328 -14.30 23.18 0.94
CA THR A 328 -15.57 22.49 1.23
C THR A 328 -16.15 21.71 0.05
N GLN A 329 -15.91 22.17 -1.19
CA GLN A 329 -16.49 21.56 -2.40
C GLN A 329 -15.55 20.59 -3.11
N MET A 330 -14.24 20.66 -2.85
CA MET A 330 -13.21 19.83 -3.49
C MET A 330 -12.43 18.99 -2.48
N ILE A 331 -11.77 19.61 -1.49
CA ILE A 331 -10.89 18.89 -0.55
C ILE A 331 -11.70 17.93 0.34
N ASP A 332 -12.73 18.41 1.04
CA ASP A 332 -13.48 17.58 1.99
C ASP A 332 -14.17 16.37 1.30
N PRO A 333 -14.79 16.51 0.12
CA PRO A 333 -15.31 15.37 -0.64
C PRO A 333 -14.24 14.36 -1.07
N ILE A 334 -13.00 14.79 -1.32
CA ILE A 334 -11.91 13.88 -1.66
C ILE A 334 -11.49 13.07 -0.42
N ILE A 335 -11.29 13.75 0.72
CA ILE A 335 -10.85 13.10 1.96
C ILE A 335 -11.91 12.12 2.47
N SER A 336 -13.18 12.51 2.42
CA SER A 336 -14.28 11.66 2.91
C SER A 336 -14.41 10.31 2.19
N ARG A 337 -13.86 10.19 0.96
CA ARG A 337 -13.79 8.93 0.21
C ARG A 337 -12.83 7.91 0.80
N GLY A 338 -11.92 8.34 1.69
CA GLY A 338 -11.06 7.42 2.43
C GLY A 338 -11.83 6.57 3.46
N ASN A 339 -13.08 6.95 3.78
CA ASN A 339 -13.93 6.18 4.67
C ASN A 339 -14.80 5.20 3.89
N GLN A 340 -14.91 3.98 4.40
CA GLN A 340 -15.74 2.91 3.87
C GLN A 340 -16.44 2.17 5.03
N ILE A 341 -17.41 1.32 4.70
CA ILE A 341 -18.00 0.36 5.63
C ILE A 341 -17.47 -1.01 5.25
N ALA A 342 -16.77 -1.64 6.18
CA ALA A 342 -16.38 -3.03 6.09
C ALA A 342 -17.53 -3.90 6.59
N VAL A 343 -18.03 -4.78 5.74
CA VAL A 343 -19.14 -5.68 6.05
C VAL A 343 -18.67 -7.11 5.90
N SER A 344 -18.68 -7.87 6.99
CA SER A 344 -18.32 -9.27 7.02
C SER A 344 -19.55 -10.14 7.31
N TYR A 345 -19.70 -11.24 6.57
CA TYR A 345 -20.74 -12.23 6.83
C TYR A 345 -20.31 -13.62 6.34
N ALA A 346 -20.95 -14.66 6.86
CA ALA A 346 -20.77 -16.02 6.36
C ALA A 346 -21.61 -16.23 5.09
N SER A 347 -20.96 -16.45 3.95
CA SER A 347 -21.62 -16.79 2.70
C SER A 347 -22.36 -18.12 2.80
N GLN A 348 -23.46 -18.25 2.07
CA GLN A 348 -24.16 -19.51 2.00
C GLN A 348 -23.40 -20.42 1.04
N VAL A 349 -22.87 -21.53 1.57
CA VAL A 349 -22.07 -22.47 0.80
C VAL A 349 -22.92 -23.13 -0.28
N GLY A 350 -22.54 -22.93 -1.54
CA GLY A 350 -23.18 -23.46 -2.72
C GLY A 350 -22.33 -24.55 -3.38
N SER A 351 -22.20 -24.46 -4.70
CA SER A 351 -21.28 -25.31 -5.48
C SER A 351 -20.11 -24.45 -5.95
N ALA A 352 -18.85 -24.85 -5.69
CA ALA A 352 -17.74 -23.98 -6.10
C ALA A 352 -17.69 -23.66 -7.59
N GLY A 353 -17.17 -22.48 -7.92
CA GLY A 353 -17.20 -21.91 -9.26
C GLY A 353 -18.56 -21.30 -9.63
N GLN A 354 -19.57 -21.38 -8.75
CA GLN A 354 -20.84 -20.69 -8.94
C GLN A 354 -20.64 -19.18 -8.77
N GLN A 355 -21.17 -18.41 -9.72
CA GLN A 355 -21.33 -16.97 -9.57
C GLN A 355 -22.44 -16.66 -8.57
N ARG A 356 -22.10 -15.87 -7.55
CA ARG A 356 -22.98 -15.46 -6.45
C ARG A 356 -23.27 -13.98 -6.60
N GLN A 357 -24.53 -13.59 -6.46
CA GLN A 357 -24.96 -12.19 -6.49
C GLN A 357 -25.20 -11.68 -5.08
N ILE A 358 -24.50 -10.60 -4.72
CA ILE A 358 -24.68 -9.88 -3.46
C ILE A 358 -25.43 -8.59 -3.75
N VAL A 359 -26.44 -8.28 -2.93
CA VAL A 359 -27.09 -6.97 -2.89
C VAL A 359 -27.03 -6.43 -1.47
N VAL A 360 -26.50 -5.22 -1.33
CA VAL A 360 -26.49 -4.47 -0.07
C VAL A 360 -27.47 -3.31 -0.18
N SER A 361 -28.28 -3.10 0.87
CA SER A 361 -29.35 -2.12 0.91
C SER A 361 -29.37 -1.40 2.26
N ASP A 362 -29.54 -0.08 2.28
CA ASP A 362 -29.84 0.69 3.51
C ASP A 362 -31.35 0.94 3.71
N GLY A 363 -32.18 0.38 2.83
CA GLY A 363 -33.63 0.58 2.79
C GLY A 363 -34.09 1.66 1.80
N THR A 364 -33.20 2.55 1.39
CA THR A 364 -33.46 3.59 0.37
C THR A 364 -32.63 3.36 -0.89
N LEU A 365 -31.37 2.99 -0.71
CA LEU A 365 -30.37 2.78 -1.73
C LEU A 365 -29.96 1.32 -1.75
N GLN A 366 -29.61 0.83 -2.94
CA GLN A 366 -29.11 -0.52 -3.11
C GLN A 366 -27.93 -0.52 -4.07
N VAL A 367 -26.97 -1.38 -3.76
CA VAL A 367 -25.81 -1.66 -4.62
C VAL A 367 -25.66 -3.18 -4.72
N ALA A 368 -25.26 -3.65 -5.89
CA ALA A 368 -25.04 -5.07 -6.14
C ALA A 368 -23.62 -5.31 -6.63
N SER A 369 -23.10 -6.50 -6.31
CA SER A 369 -21.84 -7.03 -6.84
C SER A 369 -21.99 -8.53 -7.03
N THR A 370 -20.99 -9.14 -7.67
CA THR A 370 -20.93 -10.59 -7.86
C THR A 370 -19.54 -11.10 -7.49
N PHE A 371 -19.47 -12.34 -7.00
CA PHE A 371 -18.21 -13.05 -6.81
C PHE A 371 -18.34 -14.50 -7.24
N GLU A 372 -17.21 -15.12 -7.60
CA GLU A 372 -17.16 -16.56 -7.86
C GLU A 372 -16.86 -17.29 -6.56
N GLU A 373 -17.68 -18.28 -6.19
CA GLU A 373 -17.43 -19.09 -5.01
C GLU A 373 -16.07 -19.82 -5.11
N PRO A 374 -15.13 -19.59 -4.18
CA PRO A 374 -13.81 -20.20 -4.24
C PRO A 374 -13.85 -21.72 -4.20
N ARG A 375 -12.92 -22.34 -4.93
CA ARG A 375 -12.71 -23.80 -4.88
C ARG A 375 -11.88 -24.13 -3.66
N ILE A 376 -12.48 -24.82 -2.70
CA ILE A 376 -11.80 -25.31 -1.50
C ILE A 376 -11.51 -26.79 -1.69
N PRO A 377 -10.23 -27.21 -1.58
CA PRO A 377 -9.89 -28.63 -1.58
C PRO A 377 -10.58 -29.39 -0.44
N PRO A 378 -10.93 -30.67 -0.63
CA PRO A 378 -11.53 -31.47 0.43
C PRO A 378 -10.62 -31.51 1.66
N LEU A 379 -11.17 -31.45 2.87
CA LEU A 379 -10.46 -31.68 4.12
C LEU A 379 -10.79 -33.07 4.64
N VAL A 380 -9.77 -33.92 4.77
CA VAL A 380 -9.89 -35.28 5.30
C VAL A 380 -8.99 -35.49 6.51
N ALA A 381 -9.42 -36.30 7.48
CA ALA A 381 -8.57 -36.86 8.53
C ALA A 381 -8.16 -38.29 8.17
N VAL A 382 -7.00 -38.74 8.65
CA VAL A 382 -6.57 -40.14 8.52
C VAL A 382 -7.03 -40.88 9.78
N ILE A 383 -7.92 -41.85 9.61
CA ILE A 383 -8.40 -42.71 10.69
C ILE A 383 -7.84 -44.12 10.51
N ALA A 384 -7.33 -44.69 11.60
CA ALA A 384 -6.95 -46.08 11.68
C ALA A 384 -7.88 -46.80 12.66
N GLU A 385 -8.47 -47.91 12.20
CA GLU A 385 -9.31 -48.77 13.01
C GLU A 385 -8.75 -50.18 13.05
N GLU A 386 -8.69 -50.74 14.25
CA GLU A 386 -8.29 -52.12 14.48
C GLU A 386 -9.53 -53.00 14.67
N SER A 387 -9.69 -54.03 13.85
CA SER A 387 -10.80 -54.98 13.94
C SER A 387 -10.39 -56.37 13.47
N ASN A 388 -10.50 -57.38 14.35
CA ASN A 388 -10.23 -58.79 14.07
C ASN A 388 -8.84 -59.06 13.44
N ASP A 389 -7.76 -58.62 14.09
CA ASP A 389 -6.36 -58.71 13.58
C ASP A 389 -6.12 -57.96 12.25
N ARG A 390 -7.01 -57.03 11.88
CA ARG A 390 -6.82 -56.16 10.72
C ARG A 390 -6.78 -54.70 11.11
N LEU A 391 -5.79 -53.99 10.60
CA LEU A 391 -5.71 -52.55 10.70
C LEU A 391 -6.21 -51.93 9.40
N ILE A 392 -7.27 -51.13 9.49
CA ILE A 392 -7.90 -50.48 8.33
C ILE A 392 -7.66 -48.98 8.41
N ILE A 393 -7.08 -48.41 7.34
CA ILE A 393 -6.86 -46.98 7.23
C ILE A 393 -7.82 -46.36 6.24
N ARG A 394 -8.53 -45.33 6.66
CA ARG A 394 -9.47 -44.60 5.81
C ARG A 394 -9.43 -43.10 6.00
N PRO A 395 -9.76 -42.32 4.95
CA PRO A 395 -10.10 -40.92 5.14
C PRO A 395 -11.44 -40.79 5.85
N GLU A 396 -11.51 -39.92 6.84
CA GLU A 396 -12.75 -39.34 7.34
C GLU A 396 -12.90 -37.94 6.74
N ILE A 397 -14.01 -37.68 6.04
CA ILE A 397 -14.25 -36.38 5.41
C ILE A 397 -14.68 -35.40 6.51
N ILE A 398 -13.82 -34.44 6.83
CA ILE A 398 -14.16 -33.33 7.73
C ILE A 398 -15.00 -32.30 6.96
N TYR A 399 -14.60 -31.98 5.73
CA TYR A 399 -15.29 -31.02 4.87
C TYR A 399 -15.03 -31.33 3.39
N SER A 400 -16.03 -31.19 2.52
CA SER A 400 -15.81 -31.15 1.07
C SER A 400 -16.98 -30.48 0.38
N GLN A 401 -16.70 -29.64 -0.62
CA GLN A 401 -17.75 -29.02 -1.45
C GLN A 401 -18.24 -29.97 -2.59
N SER A 402 -17.58 -31.11 -2.81
CA SER A 402 -17.99 -32.14 -3.77
C SER A 402 -17.61 -33.55 -3.27
N PRO A 403 -18.35 -34.62 -3.60
CA PRO A 403 -17.96 -35.97 -3.20
C PRO A 403 -16.54 -36.31 -3.64
N LEU A 404 -15.85 -37.13 -2.85
CA LEU A 404 -14.53 -37.63 -3.23
C LEU A 404 -14.65 -38.54 -4.46
N ALA A 405 -13.82 -38.29 -5.47
CA ALA A 405 -13.69 -39.14 -6.64
C ALA A 405 -12.59 -40.18 -6.49
N ARG A 406 -11.51 -39.83 -5.79
CA ARG A 406 -10.33 -40.68 -5.63
C ARG A 406 -9.64 -40.41 -4.29
N VAL A 407 -9.05 -41.46 -3.74
CA VAL A 407 -8.20 -41.39 -2.54
C VAL A 407 -6.93 -42.20 -2.83
N ASP A 408 -5.78 -41.59 -2.67
CA ASP A 408 -4.47 -42.25 -2.79
C ASP A 408 -3.79 -42.29 -1.43
N TYR A 409 -3.05 -43.35 -1.16
CA TYR A 409 -2.36 -43.58 0.11
C TYR A 409 -0.86 -43.63 -0.09
N TYR A 410 -0.12 -43.09 0.87
CA TYR A 410 1.33 -43.07 0.89
C TYR A 410 1.85 -43.55 2.26
N VAL A 411 2.89 -44.38 2.25
CA VAL A 411 3.61 -44.80 3.46
C VAL A 411 5.05 -44.32 3.37
N ASN A 412 5.50 -43.51 4.33
CA ASN A 412 6.84 -42.93 4.34
C ASN A 412 7.19 -42.31 2.96
N ASN A 413 6.25 -41.55 2.41
CA ASN A 413 6.27 -40.93 1.06
C ASN A 413 6.23 -41.88 -0.15
N ASN A 414 6.10 -43.19 0.03
CA ASN A 414 5.95 -44.13 -1.08
C ASN A 414 4.48 -44.42 -1.36
N SER A 415 4.05 -44.31 -2.62
CA SER A 415 2.66 -44.57 -3.03
C SER A 415 2.28 -46.05 -2.83
N VAL A 416 1.11 -46.29 -2.27
CA VAL A 416 0.54 -47.64 -2.10
C VAL A 416 -0.40 -47.94 -3.27
N PRO A 417 -0.16 -49.00 -4.06
CA PRO A 417 -1.08 -49.40 -5.10
C PRO A 417 -2.36 -49.99 -4.48
N LEU A 418 -3.52 -49.44 -4.86
CA LEU A 418 -4.82 -49.93 -4.41
C LEU A 418 -5.33 -51.05 -5.34
N PRO A 419 -5.92 -52.13 -4.78
CA PRO A 419 -6.53 -53.18 -5.59
C PRO A 419 -7.89 -52.71 -6.14
N GLY A 420 -7.91 -52.21 -7.38
CA GLY A 420 -9.14 -51.90 -8.15
C GLY A 420 -9.31 -50.44 -8.56
N ASP A 421 -10.30 -50.19 -9.43
CA ASP A 421 -10.77 -48.85 -9.84
C ASP A 421 -11.66 -48.27 -8.71
N PRO A 422 -11.61 -46.95 -8.40
CA PRO A 422 -11.98 -46.43 -7.08
C PRO A 422 -13.49 -46.38 -6.79
N PRO A 423 -13.92 -46.25 -5.51
CA PRO A 423 -13.10 -46.06 -4.31
C PRO A 423 -13.29 -47.16 -3.26
N THR A 424 -12.24 -47.96 -3.04
CA THR A 424 -12.01 -48.60 -1.73
C THR A 424 -11.55 -47.50 -0.79
N PHE A 425 -12.45 -46.88 -0.03
CA PHE A 425 -12.12 -45.84 0.97
C PHE A 425 -11.36 -46.39 2.19
N ALA A 426 -10.78 -47.58 2.09
CA ALA A 426 -10.20 -48.31 3.18
C ALA A 426 -9.00 -49.11 2.66
N LEU A 427 -7.83 -48.85 3.23
CA LEU A 427 -6.61 -49.59 2.99
C LEU A 427 -6.44 -50.64 4.11
N ASP A 428 -6.42 -51.92 3.74
CA ASP A 428 -6.05 -53.01 4.65
C ASP A 428 -4.53 -52.98 4.86
N TRP A 429 -4.11 -52.74 6.10
CA TRP A 429 -2.72 -52.52 6.52
C TRP A 429 -2.11 -53.73 7.26
N SER A 430 -2.78 -54.89 7.25
CA SER A 430 -2.44 -56.05 8.10
C SER A 430 -1.11 -56.77 7.79
N GLY A 431 -0.23 -56.21 6.94
CA GLY A 431 0.99 -56.86 6.44
C GLY A 431 2.29 -56.03 6.52
N ILE A 432 2.30 -54.93 7.27
CA ILE A 432 3.45 -54.00 7.36
C ILE A 432 4.31 -54.29 8.60
N GLU A 433 5.61 -54.01 8.50
CA GLU A 433 6.57 -54.15 9.60
C GLU A 433 6.19 -53.27 10.82
N PRO A 434 6.30 -53.81 12.05
CA PRO A 434 6.02 -53.06 13.28
C PRO A 434 6.91 -51.80 13.42
N GLY A 435 6.40 -50.76 14.08
CA GLY A 435 7.10 -49.49 14.31
C GLY A 435 6.28 -48.25 13.98
N LEU A 436 6.92 -47.08 14.11
CA LEU A 436 6.31 -45.79 13.77
C LEU A 436 6.29 -45.59 12.25
N GLN A 437 5.10 -45.50 11.67
CA GLN A 437 4.90 -45.31 10.23
C GLN A 437 4.26 -43.93 9.96
N GLN A 438 4.76 -43.22 8.95
CA GLN A 438 4.13 -41.97 8.48
C GLN A 438 3.19 -42.29 7.31
N ILE A 439 1.92 -41.96 7.49
CA ILE A 439 0.85 -42.33 6.56
C ILE A 439 0.26 -41.05 6.02
N ALA A 440 0.23 -40.89 4.70
CA ALA A 440 -0.44 -39.77 4.06
C ALA A 440 -1.58 -40.24 3.17
N VAL A 441 -2.67 -39.48 3.20
CA VAL A 441 -3.85 -39.68 2.38
C VAL A 441 -4.01 -38.46 1.48
N GLU A 442 -4.00 -38.68 0.18
CA GLU A 442 -4.34 -37.67 -0.83
C GLU A 442 -5.80 -37.88 -1.26
N ALA A 443 -6.68 -36.95 -0.92
CA ALA A 443 -8.07 -36.99 -1.33
C ALA A 443 -8.28 -36.06 -2.53
N THR A 444 -8.93 -36.57 -3.58
CA THR A 444 -9.32 -35.81 -4.77
C THR A 444 -10.84 -35.83 -4.90
N ASP A 445 -11.46 -34.65 -5.03
CA ASP A 445 -12.90 -34.55 -5.27
C ASP A 445 -13.28 -34.74 -6.75
N GLN A 446 -14.58 -34.82 -7.06
CA GLN A 446 -15.07 -34.96 -8.46
C GLN A 446 -14.76 -33.76 -9.36
N ARG A 447 -14.31 -32.63 -8.80
CA ARG A 447 -13.90 -31.43 -9.55
C ARG A 447 -12.40 -31.42 -9.82
N GLY A 448 -11.64 -32.35 -9.23
CA GLY A 448 -10.20 -32.48 -9.37
C GLY A 448 -9.40 -31.72 -8.33
N GLU A 449 -10.04 -31.11 -7.33
CA GLU A 449 -9.35 -30.44 -6.22
C GLU A 449 -8.74 -31.49 -5.27
N ARG A 450 -7.49 -31.24 -4.84
CA ARG A 450 -6.70 -32.24 -4.10
C ARG A 450 -6.23 -31.72 -2.76
N SER A 451 -6.20 -32.61 -1.77
CA SER A 451 -5.56 -32.33 -0.48
C SER A 451 -4.75 -33.54 -0.01
N LEU A 452 -3.58 -33.27 0.58
CA LEU A 452 -2.73 -34.28 1.20
C LEU A 452 -2.73 -34.07 2.72
N ARG A 453 -2.94 -35.14 3.48
CA ARG A 453 -2.90 -35.11 4.95
C ARG A 453 -2.14 -36.30 5.48
N SER A 454 -1.25 -36.07 6.44
CA SER A 454 -0.43 -37.12 7.04
C SER A 454 -0.69 -37.30 8.53
N ALA A 455 -0.65 -38.55 8.99
CA ALA A 455 -0.66 -38.93 10.40
C ALA A 455 0.47 -39.93 10.66
N ALA A 456 1.08 -39.86 11.85
CA ALA A 456 2.01 -40.89 12.32
C ALA A 456 1.22 -41.93 13.10
N ILE A 457 1.39 -43.21 12.76
CA ILE A 457 0.72 -44.33 13.42
C ILE A 457 1.79 -45.27 13.96
N GLU A 458 1.71 -45.55 15.27
CA GLU A 458 2.59 -46.49 15.95
C GLU A 458 1.92 -47.87 15.95
N LEU A 459 2.59 -48.87 15.37
CA LEU A 459 2.14 -50.26 15.36
C LEU A 459 2.76 -51.01 16.53
N ASP A 460 1.92 -51.41 17.49
CA ASP A 460 2.36 -52.12 18.68
C ASP A 460 3.09 -53.43 18.33
N ILE A 461 4.27 -53.61 18.90
CA ILE A 461 4.94 -54.91 18.98
C ILE A 461 4.32 -55.61 20.20
N PRO A 462 3.86 -56.88 20.13
CA PRO A 462 3.58 -57.66 21.33
C PRO A 462 4.93 -57.91 22.03
N VAL A 463 5.35 -56.97 22.87
CA VAL A 463 6.52 -57.11 23.71
C VAL A 463 6.16 -58.14 24.76
N ALA A 464 6.78 -59.32 24.68
CA ALA A 464 6.70 -60.32 25.74
C ALA A 464 7.00 -59.65 27.09
N PRO A 465 6.23 -59.93 28.15
CA PRO A 465 6.41 -59.26 29.44
C PRO A 465 7.86 -59.44 29.88
N ALA A 466 8.58 -58.32 29.99
CA ALA A 466 9.96 -58.32 30.43
C ALA A 466 10.03 -58.96 31.83
N PRO A 467 11.06 -59.76 32.14
CA PRO A 467 11.23 -60.32 33.47
C PRO A 467 11.21 -59.19 34.51
N GLU A 468 10.38 -59.35 35.54
CA GLU A 468 10.23 -58.40 36.64
C GLU A 468 11.61 -57.98 37.15
N ARG A 469 11.93 -56.69 36.99
CA ARG A 469 13.10 -56.12 37.64
C ARG A 469 12.84 -56.11 39.15
N PRO A 470 13.82 -56.49 39.99
CA PRO A 470 13.66 -56.37 41.43
C PRO A 470 13.32 -54.92 41.78
N PHE A 471 12.22 -54.76 42.51
CA PHE A 471 11.79 -53.49 43.09
C PHE A 471 12.95 -52.88 43.89
N VAL A 472 13.55 -51.81 43.37
CA VAL A 472 14.33 -50.89 44.19
C VAL A 472 13.32 -49.93 44.80
N VAL A 473 13.02 -50.15 46.09
CA VAL A 473 12.29 -49.16 46.89
C VAL A 473 13.23 -47.97 47.07
N LEU A 474 13.06 -46.95 46.23
CA LEU A 474 13.57 -45.63 46.55
C LEU A 474 12.84 -45.14 47.81
N PRO A 475 13.56 -44.58 48.80
CA PRO A 475 12.90 -43.97 49.96
C PRO A 475 11.91 -42.92 49.45
N PRO A 476 10.72 -42.80 50.06
CA PRO A 476 9.73 -41.83 49.62
C PRO A 476 10.38 -40.44 49.68
N ASP A 477 10.34 -39.72 48.56
CA ASP A 477 10.67 -38.31 48.54
C ASP A 477 9.83 -37.65 49.64
N GLU A 478 10.50 -37.08 50.64
CA GLU A 478 9.82 -36.36 51.72
C GLU A 478 9.04 -35.22 51.08
N GLU A 479 7.72 -35.39 50.92
CA GLU A 479 6.87 -34.29 50.52
C GLU A 479 7.07 -33.15 51.54
N PRO A 480 7.37 -31.93 51.07
CA PRO A 480 7.64 -30.83 51.97
C PRO A 480 6.40 -30.59 52.82
N THR A 481 6.53 -30.85 54.12
CA THR A 481 5.45 -30.65 55.10
C THR A 481 4.87 -29.24 54.96
N PHE A 482 3.58 -29.10 55.26
CA PHE A 482 2.88 -27.80 55.20
C PHE A 482 3.63 -26.70 55.96
N LEU A 483 4.30 -27.03 57.07
CA LEU A 483 5.15 -26.11 57.82
C LEU A 483 6.36 -25.61 57.00
N ASN A 484 7.00 -26.47 56.19
CA ASN A 484 8.10 -26.08 55.29
C ASN A 484 7.62 -25.23 54.11
N GLN A 485 6.43 -25.50 53.58
CA GLN A 485 5.83 -24.69 52.52
C GLN A 485 5.43 -23.30 53.04
N LEU A 486 4.81 -23.24 54.23
CA LEU A 486 4.43 -21.99 54.88
C LEU A 486 5.66 -21.15 55.27
N ASN A 487 6.75 -21.78 55.74
CA ASN A 487 7.98 -21.07 56.05
C ASN A 487 8.63 -20.45 54.80
N ARG A 488 8.65 -21.18 53.66
CA ARG A 488 9.17 -20.63 52.39
C ARG A 488 8.30 -19.48 51.86
N PHE A 489 6.98 -19.58 52.00
CA PHE A 489 6.08 -18.51 51.60
C PHE A 489 6.27 -17.25 52.45
N ILE A 490 6.37 -17.39 53.78
CA ILE A 490 6.60 -16.25 54.68
C ILE A 490 7.97 -15.63 54.41
N LEU A 491 9.02 -16.43 54.25
CA LEU A 491 10.38 -15.91 54.01
C LEU A 491 10.46 -15.12 52.69
N ASN A 492 9.86 -15.62 51.60
CA ASN A 492 9.87 -14.93 50.31
C ASN A 492 9.09 -13.62 50.33
N ASN A 493 7.96 -13.57 51.04
CA ASN A 493 7.17 -12.35 51.16
C ASN A 493 7.84 -11.32 52.08
N VAL A 494 8.49 -11.76 53.16
CA VAL A 494 9.26 -10.87 54.05
C VAL A 494 10.47 -10.29 53.32
N ILE A 495 11.21 -11.11 52.56
CA ILE A 495 12.31 -10.63 51.70
C ILE A 495 11.78 -9.60 50.68
N SER A 496 10.66 -9.88 50.03
CA SER A 496 10.04 -8.95 49.08
C SER A 496 9.64 -7.63 49.74
N LEU A 497 9.07 -7.67 50.94
CA LEU A 497 8.68 -6.47 51.68
C LEU A 497 9.91 -5.63 52.10
N ILE A 498 10.99 -6.29 52.53
CA ILE A 498 12.26 -5.63 52.87
C ILE A 498 12.90 -5.00 51.63
N THR A 499 12.87 -5.68 50.48
CA THR A 499 13.38 -5.11 49.23
C THR A 499 12.58 -3.89 48.77
N LEU A 500 11.25 -3.94 48.89
CA LEU A 500 10.39 -2.81 48.58
C LEU A 500 10.66 -1.61 49.51
N LEU A 501 10.82 -1.88 50.82
CA LEU A 501 11.16 -0.85 51.79
C LEU A 501 12.52 -0.19 51.49
N LEU A 502 13.53 -0.98 51.10
CA LEU A 502 14.85 -0.49 50.70
C LEU A 502 14.78 0.39 49.44
N VAL A 503 13.97 0.02 48.45
CA VAL A 503 13.75 0.82 47.23
C VAL A 503 13.09 2.16 47.56
N ILE A 504 12.09 2.15 48.46
CA ILE A 504 11.40 3.37 48.88
C ILE A 504 12.35 4.28 49.67
N ILE A 505 13.15 3.73 50.58
CA ILE A 505 14.17 4.48 51.32
C ILE A 505 15.20 5.09 50.35
N LEU A 506 15.66 4.32 49.37
CA LEU A 506 16.59 4.80 48.34
C LEU A 506 15.98 5.93 47.50
N ALA A 507 14.71 5.81 47.10
CA ALA A 507 13.99 6.85 46.36
C ALA A 507 13.86 8.15 47.18
N ILE A 508 13.57 8.04 48.48
CA ILE A 508 13.50 9.18 49.40
C ILE A 508 14.88 9.85 49.54
N VAL A 509 15.96 9.07 49.68
CA VAL A 509 17.33 9.58 49.77
C VAL A 509 17.73 10.34 48.49
N VAL A 510 17.35 9.85 47.32
CA VAL A 510 17.60 10.51 46.02
C VAL A 510 16.77 11.80 45.88
N LEU A 511 15.54 11.83 46.39
CA LEU A 511 14.66 13.00 46.34
C LEU A 511 15.11 14.12 47.28
N VAL A 512 15.67 13.78 48.45
CA VAL A 512 16.07 14.74 49.49
C VAL A 512 17.49 15.29 49.28
N ASN A 513 18.38 14.57 48.57
CA ASN A 513 19.78 14.96 48.43
C ASN A 513 20.08 15.57 47.03
N PRO A 514 20.49 16.85 46.92
CA PRO A 514 20.61 17.55 45.63
C PRO A 514 21.68 16.98 44.68
N ARG A 515 22.65 16.21 45.19
CA ARG A 515 23.64 15.50 44.35
C ARG A 515 23.09 14.21 43.71
N GLY A 516 22.00 13.64 44.22
CA GLY A 516 21.36 12.44 43.66
C GLY A 516 20.57 12.71 42.37
N ARG A 517 20.05 13.92 42.21
CA ARG A 517 19.26 14.33 41.04
C ARG A 517 20.06 14.37 39.74
N ALA A 518 21.36 14.64 39.82
CA ALA A 518 22.27 14.63 38.66
C ALA A 518 22.64 13.22 38.19
N ALA A 519 22.77 12.25 39.10
CA ALA A 519 23.03 10.84 38.77
C ALA A 519 21.79 10.11 38.23
N ALA A 520 20.59 10.48 38.68
CA ALA A 520 19.33 9.90 38.20
C ALA A 520 19.02 10.27 36.72
N SER A 521 19.44 11.47 36.28
CA SER A 521 19.26 11.95 34.89
C SER A 521 20.06 11.12 33.86
N GLN A 522 21.21 10.56 34.25
CA GLN A 522 22.03 9.71 33.37
C GLN A 522 21.57 8.24 33.35
N MET A 523 20.74 7.81 34.30
CA MET A 523 20.31 6.41 34.41
C MET A 523 18.92 6.15 33.80
N THR A 524 18.08 7.18 33.69
CA THR A 524 16.76 7.10 33.03
C THR A 524 16.85 6.78 31.54
N SER A 525 17.89 7.23 30.82
CA SER A 525 18.07 6.89 29.40
C SER A 525 18.46 5.44 29.14
N ARG A 526 19.07 4.76 30.12
CA ARG A 526 19.49 3.36 29.99
C ARG A 526 18.40 2.36 30.38
N VAL A 527 17.43 2.75 31.20
CA VAL A 527 16.36 1.85 31.68
C VAL A 527 15.13 1.88 30.77
N THR A 528 14.76 3.02 30.17
CA THR A 528 13.71 3.05 29.12
C THR A 528 14.09 2.21 27.91
N GLY A 529 15.36 2.21 27.50
CA GLY A 529 15.85 1.36 26.41
C GLY A 529 15.83 -0.15 26.71
N VAL A 530 15.84 -0.56 27.99
CA VAL A 530 15.80 -1.98 28.38
C VAL A 530 14.36 -2.45 28.61
N ILE A 531 13.49 -1.62 29.18
CA ILE A 531 12.06 -1.95 29.34
C ILE A 531 11.37 -2.02 27.97
N GLN A 532 11.75 -1.14 27.02
CA GLN A 532 11.20 -1.17 25.66
C GLN A 532 11.74 -2.35 24.80
N ARG A 533 12.84 -3.00 25.23
CA ARG A 533 13.31 -4.29 24.66
C ARG A 533 12.54 -5.50 25.19
N MET A 534 11.92 -5.41 26.37
CA MET A 534 11.14 -6.51 26.95
C MET A 534 9.64 -6.47 26.61
N THR A 535 9.12 -5.34 26.11
CA THR A 535 7.71 -5.20 25.69
C THR A 535 7.47 -5.21 24.17
N ARG A 536 8.49 -5.48 23.35
CA ARG A 536 8.23 -5.92 21.97
C ARG A 536 7.66 -7.34 22.03
N PRO A 537 6.48 -7.63 21.44
CA PRO A 537 6.16 -9.01 21.14
C PRO A 537 7.30 -9.56 20.27
N ILE A 538 7.92 -10.64 20.73
CA ILE A 538 8.81 -11.42 19.88
C ILE A 538 7.89 -12.05 18.83
N SER A 539 7.68 -11.35 17.72
CA SER A 539 7.20 -11.99 16.51
C SER A 539 8.26 -13.00 16.12
N ALA A 540 7.93 -14.28 16.23
CA ALA A 540 8.82 -15.40 15.89
C ALA A 540 9.41 -15.29 14.47
N THR A 541 8.80 -14.47 13.60
CA THR A 541 9.24 -14.15 12.24
C THR A 541 10.55 -13.36 12.16
N SER A 542 10.85 -12.45 13.11
CA SER A 542 12.07 -11.61 13.04
C SER A 542 13.35 -12.37 13.44
N ALA A 543 13.24 -13.33 14.36
CA ALA A 543 14.39 -14.15 14.78
C ALA A 543 14.78 -15.19 13.71
N VAL A 544 13.80 -15.70 12.96
CA VAL A 544 14.03 -16.63 11.82
C VAL A 544 14.63 -15.90 10.61
N SER A 545 14.28 -14.62 10.39
CA SER A 545 14.83 -13.79 9.31
C SER A 545 16.30 -13.42 9.55
N ALA A 546 16.69 -13.04 10.77
CA ALA A 546 18.07 -12.71 11.11
C ALA A 546 19.04 -13.90 11.02
N ALA A 547 18.55 -15.13 11.22
CA ALA A 547 19.35 -16.35 11.12
C ALA A 547 19.65 -16.79 9.67
N ASN A 548 18.93 -16.25 8.67
CA ASN A 548 19.04 -16.62 7.25
C ASN A 548 19.59 -15.49 6.34
N ALA A 549 20.19 -14.43 6.91
CA ALA A 549 20.72 -13.34 6.10
C ALA A 549 22.04 -13.71 5.42
N ASP A 550 22.05 -13.77 4.08
CA ASP A 550 23.29 -14.05 3.33
C ASP A 550 24.31 -12.89 3.38
N PHE A 551 23.88 -11.66 3.67
CA PHE A 551 24.76 -10.51 3.83
C PHE A 551 24.64 -9.91 5.24
N VAL A 552 25.76 -9.46 5.78
CA VAL A 552 25.87 -8.81 7.09
C VAL A 552 26.78 -7.60 6.97
N LEU A 553 26.39 -6.45 7.55
CA LEU A 553 27.28 -5.32 7.73
C LEU A 553 27.96 -5.40 9.09
N VAL A 554 29.29 -5.34 9.12
CA VAL A 554 30.06 -5.39 10.36
C VAL A 554 30.77 -4.06 10.57
N VAL A 555 30.57 -3.43 11.73
CA VAL A 555 31.26 -2.18 12.04
C VAL A 555 32.75 -2.43 12.21
N GLN A 556 33.58 -1.90 11.31
CA GLN A 556 35.04 -2.00 11.38
C GLN A 556 35.68 -0.79 12.08
N GLN A 557 35.03 0.38 12.03
CA GLN A 557 35.54 1.61 12.64
C GLN A 557 34.40 2.47 13.18
N GLY A 558 34.54 2.97 14.41
CA GLY A 558 33.54 3.77 15.12
C GLY A 558 33.34 3.32 16.57
N GLY A 559 32.45 4.00 17.31
CA GLY A 559 32.21 3.75 18.75
C GLY A 559 31.61 2.37 19.11
N ILE A 560 31.22 1.59 18.10
CA ILE A 560 30.54 0.29 18.22
C ILE A 560 31.20 -0.81 17.35
N THR A 561 32.52 -0.76 17.21
CA THR A 561 33.31 -1.73 16.42
C THR A 561 32.98 -3.19 16.80
N GLY A 562 32.79 -4.05 15.79
CA GLY A 562 32.39 -5.46 15.93
C GLY A 562 30.88 -5.71 15.96
N THR A 563 30.04 -4.67 15.94
CA THR A 563 28.58 -4.83 15.83
C THR A 563 28.20 -5.32 14.44
N GLU A 564 27.31 -6.30 14.39
CA GLU A 564 26.84 -6.93 13.15
C GLU A 564 25.37 -6.59 12.89
N TYR A 565 25.05 -6.23 11.64
CA TYR A 565 23.71 -5.95 11.17
C TYR A 565 23.36 -6.90 10.01
N PRO A 566 22.62 -8.00 10.27
CA PRO A 566 22.16 -8.89 9.22
C PRO A 566 21.19 -8.18 8.27
N LEU A 567 21.48 -8.21 6.97
CA LEU A 567 20.64 -7.60 5.94
C LEU A 567 19.61 -8.62 5.45
N ALA A 568 18.65 -8.93 6.33
CA ALA A 568 17.61 -9.92 6.07
C ALA A 568 16.40 -9.35 5.29
N ASN A 569 16.19 -8.04 5.34
CA ASN A 569 15.08 -7.36 4.67
C ASN A 569 15.47 -6.94 3.24
N LEU A 570 14.48 -6.88 2.33
CA LEU A 570 14.67 -6.36 0.98
C LEU A 570 15.10 -4.89 0.98
N ASN A 571 14.61 -4.09 1.91
CA ASN A 571 15.01 -2.70 2.11
C ASN A 571 15.41 -2.52 3.58
N THR A 572 16.59 -1.95 3.81
CA THR A 572 17.11 -1.64 5.14
C THR A 572 17.53 -0.17 5.17
N TYR A 573 16.89 0.64 6.00
CA TYR A 573 17.23 2.05 6.17
C TYR A 573 18.27 2.23 7.27
N VAL A 574 19.21 3.16 7.06
CA VAL A 574 20.29 3.49 7.99
C VAL A 574 20.23 4.97 8.35
N GLY A 575 20.32 5.31 9.63
CA GLY A 575 20.28 6.72 10.08
C GLY A 575 20.37 6.89 11.59
N ALA A 576 20.18 8.11 12.07
CA ALA A 576 20.29 8.45 13.49
C ALA A 576 18.95 8.41 14.25
N ASP A 577 17.81 8.45 13.55
CA ASP A 577 16.49 8.48 14.18
C ASP A 577 15.88 7.07 14.27
N PRO A 578 15.77 6.47 15.47
CA PRO A 578 15.25 5.12 15.65
C PRO A 578 13.78 4.94 15.25
N SER A 579 13.03 6.03 15.01
CA SER A 579 11.66 5.97 14.50
C SER A 579 11.58 5.87 12.97
N LEU A 580 12.67 6.16 12.26
CA LEU A 580 12.70 6.28 10.79
C LEU A 580 13.55 5.21 10.09
N VAL A 581 14.34 4.43 10.83
CA VAL A 581 15.36 3.53 10.24
C VAL A 581 15.47 2.17 10.94
N ASP A 582 15.97 1.18 10.21
CA ASP A 582 16.18 -0.20 10.68
C ASP A 582 17.54 -0.35 11.41
N ILE A 583 18.58 0.28 10.87
CA ILE A 583 19.92 0.34 11.46
C ILE A 583 20.16 1.74 12.01
N VAL A 584 20.17 1.84 13.34
CA VAL A 584 20.40 3.09 14.05
C VAL A 584 21.89 3.25 14.32
N LEU A 585 22.47 4.33 13.78
CA LEU A 585 23.85 4.72 13.99
C LEU A 585 23.90 5.98 14.86
N ASP A 586 24.41 5.82 16.08
CA ASP A 586 24.56 6.90 17.06
C ASP A 586 25.84 7.70 16.77
N ASP A 587 25.78 8.55 15.75
CA ASP A 587 26.83 9.50 15.39
C ASP A 587 26.19 10.84 14.95
N PRO A 588 26.66 11.98 15.47
CA PRO A 588 26.06 13.29 15.20
C PRO A 588 26.18 13.76 13.74
N HIS A 589 27.02 13.11 12.93
CA HIS A 589 27.15 13.38 11.49
C HIS A 589 26.22 12.50 10.65
N VAL A 590 25.43 11.62 11.28
CA VAL A 590 24.44 10.78 10.60
C VAL A 590 23.08 11.49 10.63
N SER A 591 22.39 11.47 9.50
CA SER A 591 21.09 12.13 9.33
C SER A 591 19.98 11.20 9.84
N GLY A 592 18.82 11.76 10.21
CA GLY A 592 17.68 10.98 10.72
C GLY A 592 17.34 9.78 9.83
N ARG A 593 17.25 10.01 8.51
CA ARG A 593 17.24 8.97 7.47
C ARG A 593 18.39 9.26 6.49
N HIS A 594 19.47 8.50 6.55
CA HIS A 594 20.74 8.85 5.89
C HIS A 594 20.96 8.07 4.58
N ALA A 595 20.83 6.75 4.62
CA ALA A 595 21.01 5.89 3.45
C ALA A 595 19.99 4.74 3.45
N SER A 596 19.70 4.18 2.28
CA SER A 596 18.98 2.91 2.14
C SER A 596 19.90 1.85 1.55
N ILE A 597 19.73 0.62 2.01
CA ILE A 597 20.39 -0.56 1.48
C ILE A 597 19.30 -1.49 0.96
N ASN A 598 19.30 -1.72 -0.35
CA ASN A 598 18.29 -2.47 -1.06
C ASN A 598 18.90 -3.78 -1.58
N ARG A 599 18.28 -4.90 -1.23
CA ARG A 599 18.63 -6.23 -1.72
C ARG A 599 17.73 -6.60 -2.90
N GLU A 600 18.35 -6.95 -4.02
CA GLU A 600 17.68 -7.52 -5.19
C GLU A 600 18.34 -8.85 -5.51
N GLU A 601 17.60 -9.95 -5.38
CA GLU A 601 18.13 -11.32 -5.54
C GLU A 601 19.38 -11.58 -4.66
N ASN A 602 20.55 -11.63 -5.30
CA ASN A 602 21.87 -11.84 -4.69
C ASN A 602 22.75 -10.57 -4.65
N ASP A 603 22.24 -9.43 -5.10
CA ASP A 603 22.97 -8.17 -5.13
C ASP A 603 22.47 -7.20 -4.05
N LEU A 604 23.41 -6.44 -3.49
CA LEU A 604 23.11 -5.31 -2.62
C LEU A 604 23.38 -4.01 -3.34
N TYR A 605 22.56 -3.02 -3.03
CA TYR A 605 22.72 -1.67 -3.52
C TYR A 605 22.54 -0.70 -2.36
N VAL A 606 23.29 0.39 -2.38
CA VAL A 606 23.17 1.47 -1.41
C VAL A 606 22.86 2.78 -2.12
N THR A 607 22.00 3.57 -1.50
CA THR A 607 21.59 4.89 -1.97
C THR A 607 21.69 5.88 -0.82
N ASP A 608 22.42 6.97 -1.02
CA ASP A 608 22.40 8.11 -0.09
C ASP A 608 21.09 8.88 -0.27
N LEU A 609 20.32 9.12 0.80
CA LEU A 609 18.97 9.68 0.73
C LEU A 609 18.96 11.22 0.84
N GLY A 610 20.00 11.88 0.32
CA GLY A 610 20.18 13.33 0.47
C GLY A 610 20.73 13.69 1.85
N SER A 611 21.64 12.88 2.36
CA SER A 611 22.20 13.09 3.69
C SER A 611 23.08 14.34 3.76
N THR A 612 23.21 14.93 4.95
CA THR A 612 23.97 16.18 5.11
C THR A 612 25.47 16.01 4.85
N ASN A 613 26.04 14.85 5.19
CA ASN A 613 27.49 14.59 5.12
C ASN A 613 27.89 13.58 4.03
N GLY A 614 26.90 13.01 3.34
CA GLY A 614 27.09 12.01 2.29
C GLY A 614 27.42 10.62 2.82
N THR A 615 27.18 9.63 1.96
CA THR A 615 27.56 8.23 2.13
C THR A 615 28.72 7.89 1.20
N TYR A 616 29.65 7.04 1.63
CA TYR A 616 30.84 6.68 0.85
C TYR A 616 30.99 5.17 0.73
N ILE A 617 31.35 4.67 -0.46
CA ILE A 617 31.80 3.29 -0.66
C ILE A 617 33.28 3.29 -0.99
N ASN A 618 34.09 2.56 -0.23
CA ASN A 618 35.54 2.47 -0.41
C ASN A 618 36.20 3.86 -0.51
N ARG A 619 35.74 4.81 0.32
CA ARG A 619 36.14 6.24 0.36
C ARG A 619 35.72 7.09 -0.84
N ASN A 620 34.95 6.56 -1.78
CA ASN A 620 34.37 7.34 -2.88
C ASN A 620 32.97 7.81 -2.48
N PRO A 621 32.65 9.10 -2.58
CA PRO A 621 31.32 9.62 -2.25
C PRO A 621 30.28 9.11 -3.25
N LEU A 622 29.11 8.77 -2.74
CA LEU A 622 27.94 8.48 -3.56
C LEU A 622 27.29 9.79 -4.01
N THR A 623 26.75 9.79 -5.23
CA THR A 623 25.85 10.88 -5.65
C THR A 623 24.52 10.74 -4.90
N PRO A 624 23.99 11.80 -4.27
CA PRO A 624 22.71 11.74 -3.58
C PRO A 624 21.59 11.20 -4.48
N ASN A 625 20.77 10.30 -3.94
CA ASN A 625 19.68 9.58 -4.59
C ASN A 625 20.09 8.68 -5.78
N ALA A 626 21.40 8.51 -6.03
CA ALA A 626 21.89 7.56 -7.02
C ALA A 626 22.15 6.20 -6.37
N ARG A 627 21.61 5.16 -6.99
CA ARG A 627 21.76 3.77 -6.55
C ARG A 627 23.11 3.21 -7.00
N VAL A 628 23.91 2.70 -6.08
CA VAL A 628 25.23 2.11 -6.37
C VAL A 628 25.33 0.71 -5.78
N GLN A 629 25.84 -0.24 -6.56
CA GLN A 629 26.00 -1.63 -6.12
C GLN A 629 27.06 -1.74 -5.01
N LEU A 630 26.72 -2.47 -3.94
CA LEU A 630 27.57 -2.75 -2.79
C LEU A 630 27.99 -4.23 -2.84
N HIS A 631 29.29 -4.48 -3.01
CA HIS A 631 29.83 -5.84 -3.09
C HIS A 631 30.29 -6.34 -1.73
N ALA A 632 30.42 -7.66 -1.61
CA ALA A 632 31.10 -8.24 -0.46
C ALA A 632 32.53 -7.68 -0.34
N LYS A 633 32.92 -7.34 0.88
CA LYS A 633 34.16 -6.65 1.32
C LYS A 633 34.22 -5.15 1.03
N ASP A 634 33.19 -4.56 0.43
CA ASP A 634 33.13 -3.11 0.31
C ASP A 634 32.97 -2.45 1.69
N GLN A 635 33.65 -1.32 1.86
CA GLN A 635 33.56 -0.48 3.06
C GLN A 635 32.57 0.65 2.83
N LEU A 636 31.45 0.61 3.54
CA LEU A 636 30.43 1.63 3.56
C LEU A 636 30.68 2.58 4.75
N THR A 637 31.02 3.84 4.46
CA THR A 637 31.20 4.87 5.49
C THR A 637 29.99 5.81 5.52
N ILE A 638 29.38 5.94 6.70
CA ILE A 638 28.23 6.81 6.99
C ILE A 638 28.55 7.60 8.26
N GLY A 639 28.59 8.94 8.16
CA GLY A 639 29.09 9.79 9.23
C GLY A 639 30.53 9.41 9.64
N GLY A 640 30.78 9.23 10.94
CA GLY A 640 32.06 8.75 11.47
C GLY A 640 32.25 7.22 11.52
N ILE A 641 31.29 6.44 11.00
CA ILE A 641 31.26 4.97 11.15
C ILE A 641 31.54 4.29 9.81
N THR A 642 32.43 3.29 9.81
CA THR A 642 32.71 2.44 8.64
C THR A 642 32.26 1.01 8.89
N LEU A 643 31.40 0.52 7.99
CA LEU A 643 30.80 -0.80 7.96
C LEU A 643 31.41 -1.60 6.81
N GLU A 644 31.81 -2.85 7.02
CA GLU A 644 32.22 -3.76 5.95
C GLU A 644 31.07 -4.70 5.60
N CYS A 645 30.80 -4.86 4.31
CA CYS A 645 29.83 -5.83 3.83
C CYS A 645 30.44 -7.23 3.80
N ILE A 646 29.82 -8.22 4.46
CA ILE A 646 30.28 -9.61 4.48
C ILE A 646 29.18 -10.51 3.92
N TRP A 647 29.53 -11.37 2.97
CA TRP A 647 28.68 -12.47 2.51
C TRP A 647 28.91 -13.73 3.37
N ARG A 648 27.84 -14.27 3.96
CA ARG A 648 27.83 -15.49 4.79
C ARG A 648 27.24 -16.72 4.10
N GLY A 649 26.46 -16.53 3.03
CA GLY A 649 26.05 -17.52 2.04
C GLY A 649 25.44 -18.85 2.53
N GLY A 650 24.19 -19.11 2.11
CA GLY A 650 23.84 -20.43 1.58
C GLY A 650 24.65 -20.74 0.31
N VAL A 651 24.88 -22.04 0.02
CA VAL A 651 25.82 -22.54 -1.01
C VAL A 651 25.70 -21.79 -2.35
N PRO A 652 26.81 -21.29 -2.93
CA PRO A 652 26.83 -20.85 -4.32
C PRO A 652 26.68 -22.08 -5.21
N THR A 653 25.66 -22.11 -6.08
CA THR A 653 25.59 -23.10 -7.17
C THR A 653 26.82 -22.90 -8.03
N SER A 654 27.81 -23.76 -7.80
CA SER A 654 29.13 -23.66 -8.40
C SER A 654 29.01 -24.08 -9.85
N MET A 655 29.42 -23.19 -10.74
CA MET A 655 30.28 -23.65 -11.82
C MET A 655 31.41 -24.47 -11.18
N THR A 656 31.56 -25.74 -11.54
CA THR A 656 32.90 -26.31 -11.68
C THR A 656 33.00 -27.18 -12.92
N PRO A 657 34.17 -27.12 -13.60
CA PRO A 657 34.51 -27.93 -14.76
C PRO A 657 34.96 -29.33 -14.31
N ASN A 658 34.73 -30.35 -15.14
CA ASN A 658 35.77 -31.33 -15.44
C ASN A 658 35.47 -32.20 -16.66
N SER A 659 36.49 -32.24 -17.51
CA SER A 659 36.74 -33.13 -18.64
C SER A 659 36.87 -34.59 -18.24
N VAL A 660 36.33 -35.50 -19.06
CA VAL A 660 36.94 -36.80 -19.36
C VAL A 660 36.62 -37.17 -20.83
N GLU A 661 37.64 -37.14 -21.69
CA GLU A 661 37.65 -37.90 -22.95
C GLU A 661 37.56 -39.42 -22.66
N PRO A 662 37.10 -40.21 -23.63
CA PRO A 662 38.00 -41.26 -24.09
C PRO A 662 38.24 -41.19 -25.59
N SER A 663 39.51 -41.16 -25.94
CA SER A 663 40.03 -41.58 -27.22
C SER A 663 39.57 -43.01 -27.54
N SER A 664 38.87 -43.20 -28.67
CA SER A 664 39.06 -44.42 -29.45
C SER A 664 38.97 -44.09 -30.94
N THR A 665 40.10 -44.38 -31.58
CA THR A 665 40.39 -44.29 -33.00
C THR A 665 39.56 -45.34 -33.75
N VAL A 666 38.75 -44.93 -34.73
CA VAL A 666 38.47 -45.77 -35.91
C VAL A 666 38.49 -44.88 -37.15
N VAL A 667 39.49 -45.16 -37.98
CA VAL A 667 39.65 -44.70 -39.35
C VAL A 667 38.53 -45.28 -40.21
N HIS A 668 37.85 -44.45 -41.00
CA HIS A 668 37.45 -44.82 -42.36
C HIS A 668 37.33 -43.58 -43.25
N ALA A 669 38.10 -43.61 -44.32
CA ALA A 669 38.08 -42.68 -45.44
C ALA A 669 36.97 -43.03 -46.46
N ASN A 670 36.74 -42.08 -47.37
CA ASN A 670 35.90 -42.04 -48.58
C ASN A 670 34.54 -41.34 -48.34
N GLY A 671 34.13 -40.33 -49.10
CA GLY A 671 34.62 -39.72 -50.35
C GLY A 671 33.44 -39.08 -51.08
N ASN A 672 33.68 -37.97 -51.80
CA ASN A 672 32.76 -37.27 -52.73
C ASN A 672 31.48 -36.68 -52.10
N SER A 673 31.02 -35.47 -52.41
CA SER A 673 31.13 -34.61 -53.61
C SER A 673 30.69 -33.20 -53.23
#